data_AF-A0A1V1W7G8-F1
#
_entry.id   AF-A0A1V1W7G8-F1
#
_cell.length_a   1.000
_cell.length_b   1.000
_cell.length_c   1.000
_cell.angle_alpha   90.00
_cell.angle_beta   90.00
_cell.angle_gamma   90.00
#
_symmetry.space_group_name_H-M   'P 1'
#
loop_
_entity.id
_entity.type
_entity.pdbx_description
1 polymer ?
#
loop_
_entity_poly.entity_id
_entity_poly.type
_entity_poly.pdbx_seq_one_letter_code
_entity_poly.pdbx_strand_id
1 'polypeptide(L)'
;MHLEDSPPSRGRGRALVAAAAVVLGGGLLVPAHAEAPAAPRPRAASRDARGPGSTLTDPQRIRRLAAQAYRWGLPAEFVYRFSRYNYLATAPRNQLGGGRAAAAWNNNATNAGDASVVYLNAMLDLSGDPGRGHAKQLVMTVPPSQDDYFVVNLLDSFVNTVGSIGTRTTPSAAAQTYLLAGPTSPYAHRRTVTIKGFTYRVMTMDTDLGWLLVRIRADTLVDPTSPASARSVIDRVVGGFALQSLRSFEWDHHEPRYFEPGYTPTAEQKAAAQKWHNTPAQATVFFEQMGRSLRISPLPTRHTGLNGSPLETLPPWVAAQPGARTVFRYPSYGQQQTLKRFAPLGLTERGFHVPRTWGQPQLDALQDGFVLGQQRVAQASTSVGVSSSTHYWSYLNDNIGSYPNSTAGYLFRAIVVLAGGSANLPADAVYAQLDEYVDADGHAEGLDGNDTYTLTFTPPVDGGPVPADGILPSMVTGSDGNPQGFWSLHVYATDPSQAAAPFITQASVLNTAYSDADLAVTAVDPVADTVTVTPSDWGPLVEGSPVLFGPTAGQYGLQPDTPYYVAGVPTATTLDGAVTSYTFQVSTRWLQDWDATETHPVPIQGPGGHPGDVAAIDDPGGAVHLTWGPVQPVSQLGSQQLTSGRLATNPDGSVTIWIGPTLPDGAPMTNWLPTPSTAYHESVYGAAGTSMATGIRPMMRMYYPSPGSDTQPSILPPPAGGSTATYVLPPLAKVG
;
A
#
# COMPACT_ATOMS: atom_id res chain seq x y z
N MET A 1 -67.46 37.06 0.92
CA MET A 1 -67.42 38.39 1.56
C MET A 1 -66.03 38.53 2.17
N HIS A 2 -65.19 39.34 1.51
CA HIS A 2 -63.92 39.97 1.94
C HIS A 2 -62.75 39.07 2.43
N LEU A 3 -61.61 39.02 1.68
CA LEU A 3 -60.40 39.91 1.69
C LEU A 3 -59.52 39.64 2.92
N GLU A 4 -58.18 39.51 2.96
CA GLU A 4 -56.96 39.79 2.15
C GLU A 4 -55.83 38.91 2.76
N ASP A 5 -54.81 38.32 2.11
CA ASP A 5 -53.72 38.72 1.20
C ASP A 5 -52.32 38.92 1.87
N SER A 6 -51.41 37.95 1.62
CA SER A 6 -49.92 37.99 1.49
C SER A 6 -48.96 38.34 2.67
N PRO A 7 -47.64 37.94 2.67
CA PRO A 7 -46.95 36.73 2.15
C PRO A 7 -45.88 36.13 3.13
N PRO A 8 -45.23 34.96 2.83
CA PRO A 8 -44.14 34.40 3.64
C PRO A 8 -42.75 34.92 3.22
N SER A 9 -41.93 35.28 4.20
CA SER A 9 -40.53 35.70 4.02
C SER A 9 -39.61 34.50 3.80
N ARG A 10 -38.65 34.70 2.90
CA ARG A 10 -37.57 33.77 2.55
C ARG A 10 -36.54 33.71 3.68
N GLY A 11 -36.15 32.49 4.05
CA GLY A 11 -34.93 32.20 4.81
C GLY A 11 -34.34 30.88 4.35
N ARG A 12 -33.56 30.89 3.26
CA ARG A 12 -32.73 29.74 2.85
C ARG A 12 -31.39 29.84 3.57
N GLY A 13 -31.24 29.14 4.69
CA GLY A 13 -29.94 28.78 5.25
C GLY A 13 -29.38 27.60 4.45
N ARG A 14 -28.30 27.83 3.70
CA ARG A 14 -27.51 26.78 3.07
C ARG A 14 -26.58 26.19 4.13
N ALA A 15 -26.81 24.95 4.53
CA ALA A 15 -25.79 24.17 5.24
C ALA A 15 -24.72 23.76 4.21
N LEU A 16 -23.50 24.24 4.40
CA LEU A 16 -22.31 23.73 3.72
C LEU A 16 -21.96 22.39 4.35
N VAL A 17 -22.09 21.31 3.58
CA VAL A 17 -21.52 20.00 3.91
C VAL A 17 -20.12 19.98 3.30
N ALA A 18 -19.10 19.98 4.16
CA ALA A 18 -17.70 19.79 3.75
C ALA A 18 -17.47 18.29 3.52
N ALA A 19 -17.01 17.94 2.31
CA ALA A 19 -16.71 16.57 1.91
C ALA A 19 -15.17 16.42 1.82
N ALA A 20 -14.60 15.54 2.63
CA ALA A 20 -13.16 15.28 2.72
C ALA A 20 -12.75 14.02 1.94
N ALA A 21 -11.46 13.94 1.57
CA ALA A 21 -10.96 13.25 0.39
C ALA A 21 -10.24 11.91 0.64
N VAL A 22 -10.44 10.94 -0.27
CA VAL A 22 -9.63 9.72 -0.40
C VAL A 22 -8.58 9.94 -1.48
N VAL A 23 -7.30 9.93 -1.11
CA VAL A 23 -6.15 9.74 -2.01
C VAL A 23 -5.22 8.75 -1.27
N LEU A 24 -4.40 8.00 -1.98
CA LEU A 24 -3.40 7.05 -1.47
C LEU A 24 -2.24 7.20 -2.49
N GLY A 25 -1.07 6.59 -2.32
CA GLY A 25 0.01 6.86 -3.27
C GLY A 25 1.31 6.05 -3.21
N GLY A 26 1.42 5.06 -4.09
CA GLY A 26 2.61 5.06 -4.96
C GLY A 26 2.69 6.31 -5.89
N GLY A 27 1.99 7.39 -5.55
CA GLY A 27 1.73 8.58 -6.32
C GLY A 27 2.05 9.81 -5.46
N LEU A 28 2.96 10.69 -5.89
CA LEU A 28 2.56 11.80 -6.75
C LEU A 28 1.76 12.88 -6.05
N LEU A 29 2.50 13.85 -5.50
CA LEU A 29 1.99 15.17 -5.19
C LEU A 29 1.25 15.73 -6.42
N VAL A 30 -0.08 15.78 -6.36
CA VAL A 30 -0.82 16.88 -6.98
C VAL A 30 -0.89 17.93 -5.89
N PRO A 31 -0.30 19.12 -6.08
CA PRO A 31 -0.31 20.13 -5.03
C PRO A 31 -1.75 20.45 -4.63
N ALA A 32 -2.08 20.20 -3.38
CA ALA A 32 -3.28 20.71 -2.75
C ALA A 32 -3.11 22.23 -2.60
N HIS A 33 -4.05 22.98 -3.19
CA HIS A 33 -4.43 24.35 -2.88
C HIS A 33 -3.40 25.29 -2.20
N ALA A 34 -2.19 25.40 -2.73
CA ALA A 34 -1.62 26.72 -2.97
C ALA A 34 -2.11 27.16 -4.35
N GLU A 35 -2.36 28.46 -4.56
CA GLU A 35 -2.43 28.99 -5.93
C GLU A 35 -1.14 28.58 -6.64
N ALA A 36 -1.19 27.47 -7.38
CA ALA A 36 -0.04 26.99 -8.12
C ALA A 36 0.34 28.14 -9.05
N PRO A 37 1.61 28.59 -9.06
CA PRO A 37 2.05 29.50 -10.11
C PRO A 37 1.64 28.85 -11.43
N ALA A 38 0.85 29.59 -12.23
CA ALA A 38 0.19 29.06 -13.41
C ALA A 38 1.15 28.14 -14.17
N ALA A 39 0.80 26.85 -14.27
CA ALA A 39 1.67 25.85 -14.89
C ALA A 39 2.20 26.43 -16.22
N PRO A 40 3.51 26.37 -16.49
CA PRO A 40 4.10 27.04 -17.64
C PRO A 40 3.35 26.62 -18.90
N ARG A 41 2.76 27.61 -19.59
CA ARG A 41 1.91 27.37 -20.76
C ARG A 41 2.67 26.56 -21.80
N PRO A 42 2.04 25.55 -22.44
CA PRO A 42 2.71 24.74 -23.42
C PRO A 42 3.22 25.64 -24.56
N ARG A 43 4.55 25.70 -24.74
CA ARG A 43 5.16 26.30 -25.93
C ARG A 43 5.02 25.32 -27.09
N ALA A 44 4.86 25.84 -28.30
CA ALA A 44 4.81 25.03 -29.50
C ALA A 44 5.99 24.05 -29.53
N ALA A 45 5.69 22.75 -29.60
CA ALA A 45 6.69 21.70 -29.83
C ALA A 45 7.52 22.04 -31.08
N SER A 46 8.77 21.58 -31.12
CA SER A 46 9.62 21.69 -32.32
C SER A 46 8.84 21.23 -33.55
N ARG A 47 8.94 21.98 -34.66
CA ARG A 47 8.15 21.77 -35.90
C ARG A 47 8.20 20.34 -36.45
N ASP A 48 9.19 19.53 -36.05
CA ASP A 48 9.49 18.20 -36.59
C ASP A 48 8.71 17.03 -35.92
N ALA A 49 7.93 17.24 -34.85
CA ALA A 49 7.27 16.16 -34.10
C ALA A 49 5.73 16.08 -34.27
N ARG A 50 5.16 16.79 -35.24
CA ARG A 50 3.70 16.82 -35.45
C ARG A 50 3.19 15.58 -36.18
N GLY A 51 2.07 15.04 -35.71
CA GLY A 51 1.39 13.90 -36.31
C GLY A 51 0.46 14.26 -37.47
N PRO A 52 -0.33 13.29 -37.96
CA PRO A 52 -1.37 13.53 -38.96
C PRO A 52 -2.31 14.68 -38.58
N GLY A 53 -2.93 15.31 -39.58
CA GLY A 53 -3.93 16.34 -39.33
C GLY A 53 -5.17 15.76 -38.66
N SER A 54 -5.77 16.51 -37.74
CA SER A 54 -7.04 16.17 -37.10
C SER A 54 -8.13 17.14 -37.54
N THR A 55 -9.33 16.60 -37.79
CA THR A 55 -10.54 17.39 -38.04
C THR A 55 -11.14 17.94 -36.74
N LEU A 56 -10.70 17.44 -35.58
CA LEU A 56 -11.07 17.98 -34.28
C LEU A 56 -10.25 19.25 -34.00
N THR A 57 -10.85 20.42 -34.26
CA THR A 57 -10.22 21.74 -34.02
C THR A 57 -10.97 22.60 -33.00
N ASP A 58 -12.19 22.22 -32.62
CA ASP A 58 -13.01 22.90 -31.61
C ASP A 58 -12.42 22.71 -30.20
N PRO A 59 -11.95 23.80 -29.52
CA PRO A 59 -11.38 23.75 -28.18
C PRO A 59 -12.26 23.07 -27.14
N GLN A 60 -13.58 23.27 -27.17
CA GLN A 60 -14.46 22.67 -26.16
C GLN A 60 -14.55 21.15 -26.31
N ARG A 61 -14.56 20.65 -27.54
CA ARG A 61 -14.56 19.20 -27.82
C ARG A 61 -13.21 18.58 -27.47
N ILE A 62 -12.10 19.27 -27.75
CA ILE A 62 -10.76 18.85 -27.34
C ILE A 62 -10.67 18.71 -25.82
N ARG A 63 -11.08 19.74 -25.07
CA ARG A 63 -11.08 19.73 -23.61
C ARG A 63 -11.85 18.54 -23.03
N ARG A 64 -13.07 18.27 -23.53
CA ARG A 64 -13.90 17.14 -23.08
C ARG A 64 -13.26 15.79 -23.40
N LEU A 65 -12.72 15.64 -24.62
CA LEU A 65 -12.14 14.37 -25.05
C LEU A 65 -10.81 14.09 -24.33
N ALA A 66 -10.00 15.12 -24.07
CA ALA A 66 -8.77 15.02 -23.29
C ALA A 66 -9.03 14.61 -21.84
N ALA A 67 -10.09 15.13 -21.19
CA ALA A 67 -10.49 14.67 -19.86
C ALA A 67 -10.89 13.17 -19.84
N GLN A 68 -11.55 12.69 -20.89
CA GLN A 68 -11.89 11.27 -21.02
C GLN A 68 -10.66 10.40 -21.29
N ALA A 69 -9.71 10.90 -22.10
CA ALA A 69 -8.46 10.23 -22.41
C ALA A 69 -7.55 10.14 -21.18
N TYR A 70 -7.48 11.19 -20.37
CA TYR A 70 -6.78 11.18 -19.08
C TYR A 70 -7.29 10.04 -18.19
N ARG A 71 -8.60 10.00 -17.92
CA ARG A 71 -9.22 8.96 -17.08
C ARG A 71 -8.93 7.55 -17.57
N TRP A 72 -9.04 7.32 -18.89
CA TRP A 72 -8.80 5.99 -19.46
C TRP A 72 -7.33 5.56 -19.42
N GLY A 73 -6.42 6.48 -19.75
CA GLY A 73 -5.02 6.16 -19.98
C GLY A 73 -4.09 6.43 -18.79
N LEU A 74 -4.58 7.01 -17.69
CA LEU A 74 -3.81 7.22 -16.46
C LEU A 74 -3.10 5.95 -15.97
N PRO A 75 -3.75 4.76 -15.92
CA PRO A 75 -3.07 3.51 -15.57
C PRO A 75 -1.88 3.16 -16.47
N ALA A 76 -2.06 3.29 -17.80
CA ALA A 76 -1.01 2.99 -18.76
C ALA A 76 0.17 3.96 -18.67
N GLU A 77 -0.11 5.24 -18.47
CA GLU A 77 0.93 6.24 -18.18
C GLU A 77 1.64 5.92 -16.86
N PHE A 78 0.89 5.60 -15.81
CA PHE A 78 1.41 5.31 -14.48
C PHE A 78 2.37 4.14 -14.51
N VAL A 79 1.98 2.98 -15.05
CA VAL A 79 2.87 1.80 -15.10
C VAL A 79 4.14 2.11 -15.91
N TYR A 80 4.01 2.82 -17.04
CA TYR A 80 5.18 3.24 -17.81
C TYR A 80 6.11 4.12 -16.98
N ARG A 81 5.61 5.19 -16.37
CA ARG A 81 6.40 6.14 -15.57
C ARG A 81 6.98 5.47 -14.32
N PHE A 82 6.16 4.74 -13.59
CA PHE A 82 6.55 4.02 -12.38
C PHE A 82 7.62 2.95 -12.68
N SER A 83 7.57 2.29 -13.84
CA SER A 83 8.65 1.40 -14.28
C SER A 83 9.98 2.12 -14.56
N ARG A 84 9.94 3.40 -14.95
CA ARG A 84 11.15 4.21 -15.16
C ARG A 84 11.72 4.69 -13.83
N TYR A 85 10.85 5.06 -12.89
CA TYR A 85 11.24 5.42 -11.54
C TYR A 85 11.88 4.23 -10.81
N ASN A 86 11.16 3.11 -10.70
CA ASN A 86 11.62 1.93 -9.95
C ASN A 86 12.89 1.31 -10.53
N TYR A 87 13.06 1.35 -11.86
CA TYR A 87 14.31 0.92 -12.50
C TYR A 87 15.55 1.63 -11.94
N LEU A 88 15.39 2.88 -11.51
CA LEU A 88 16.46 3.70 -10.98
C LEU A 88 16.50 3.64 -9.45
N ALA A 89 15.34 3.71 -8.80
CA ALA A 89 15.23 3.90 -7.35
C ALA A 89 15.07 2.61 -6.54
N THR A 90 14.58 1.51 -7.14
CA THR A 90 14.12 0.33 -6.39
C THR A 90 14.88 -0.94 -6.74
N ALA A 91 14.95 -1.28 -8.03
CA ALA A 91 15.68 -2.43 -8.55
C ALA A 91 15.75 -2.37 -10.08
N PRO A 92 16.75 -3.01 -10.72
CA PRO A 92 16.76 -3.17 -12.18
C PRO A 92 15.48 -3.81 -12.72
N ARG A 93 15.15 -3.56 -13.99
CA ARG A 93 14.01 -4.21 -14.66
C ARG A 93 14.18 -5.72 -14.60
N ASN A 94 13.07 -6.44 -14.47
CA ASN A 94 13.04 -7.90 -14.42
C ASN A 94 13.84 -8.50 -13.25
N GLN A 95 14.04 -7.73 -12.17
CA GLN A 95 14.62 -8.20 -10.92
C GLN A 95 13.70 -7.81 -9.75
N LEU A 96 13.73 -8.62 -8.70
CA LEU A 96 13.04 -8.32 -7.44
C LEU A 96 13.81 -7.22 -6.70
N GLY A 97 13.06 -6.28 -6.14
CA GLY A 97 13.50 -5.33 -5.12
C GLY A 97 12.61 -5.43 -3.89
N GLY A 98 13.13 -4.99 -2.74
CA GLY A 98 12.44 -5.10 -1.46
C GLY A 98 13.40 -4.86 -0.30
N GLY A 99 12.83 -4.46 0.84
CA GLY A 99 13.58 -4.16 2.05
C GLY A 99 13.68 -5.35 3.02
N ARG A 100 14.44 -5.16 4.09
CA ARG A 100 14.61 -6.11 5.21
C ARG A 100 13.76 -5.75 6.44
N ALA A 101 12.75 -4.90 6.27
CA ALA A 101 11.93 -4.45 7.39
C ALA A 101 10.49 -4.24 6.94
N ALA A 102 9.55 -4.61 7.80
CA ALA A 102 8.15 -4.29 7.64
C ALA A 102 7.91 -2.79 7.83
N ALA A 103 6.76 -2.30 7.37
CA ALA A 103 6.40 -0.90 7.45
C ALA A 103 6.37 -0.37 8.90
N ALA A 104 6.08 -1.23 9.88
CA ALA A 104 6.02 -0.86 11.29
C ALA A 104 7.27 -0.10 11.78
N TRP A 105 8.47 -0.52 11.37
CA TRP A 105 9.72 0.07 11.89
C TRP A 105 10.21 1.28 11.11
N ASN A 106 10.01 1.30 9.80
CA ASN A 106 10.64 2.29 8.93
C ASN A 106 9.67 3.12 8.11
N ASN A 107 8.39 2.74 8.07
CA ASN A 107 7.33 3.30 7.23
C ASN A 107 7.78 3.61 5.79
N ASN A 108 8.81 2.91 5.29
CA ASN A 108 9.38 3.06 3.96
C ASN A 108 8.52 2.34 2.91
N ALA A 109 7.46 1.65 3.36
CA ALA A 109 6.47 1.07 2.48
C ALA A 109 5.75 2.20 1.73
N THR A 110 5.40 1.94 0.47
CA THR A 110 4.51 2.84 -0.27
C THR A 110 3.20 2.94 0.51
N ASN A 111 2.94 4.09 1.09
CA ASN A 111 1.64 4.72 1.15
C ASN A 111 0.45 3.88 1.69
N ALA A 112 -0.02 4.20 2.90
CA ALA A 112 -0.72 3.26 3.77
C ALA A 112 0.12 2.00 4.01
N GLY A 113 1.32 2.19 4.57
CA GLY A 113 2.25 1.11 4.90
C GLY A 113 1.56 0.02 5.72
N ASP A 114 1.65 -1.22 5.27
CA ASP A 114 1.03 -2.35 5.95
C ASP A 114 2.01 -2.94 6.95
N ALA A 115 1.77 -2.71 8.23
CA ALA A 115 2.61 -3.21 9.32
C ALA A 115 2.56 -4.74 9.46
N SER A 116 1.64 -5.42 8.79
CA SER A 116 1.44 -6.87 8.92
C SER A 116 2.09 -7.67 7.78
N VAL A 117 2.74 -7.00 6.81
CA VAL A 117 3.39 -7.66 5.68
C VAL A 117 4.74 -7.05 5.31
N VAL A 118 5.58 -7.86 4.67
CA VAL A 118 6.76 -7.42 3.91
C VAL A 118 6.44 -7.45 2.42
N TYR A 119 6.96 -6.46 1.69
CA TYR A 119 6.74 -6.28 0.26
C TYR A 119 7.95 -6.67 -0.58
N LEU A 120 7.71 -7.40 -1.67
CA LEU A 120 8.65 -7.51 -2.80
C LEU A 120 8.03 -6.90 -4.05
N ASN A 121 8.86 -6.30 -4.88
CA ASN A 121 8.42 -5.52 -6.03
C ASN A 121 9.33 -5.79 -7.24
N ALA A 122 8.76 -6.02 -8.42
CA ALA A 122 9.49 -6.04 -9.68
C ALA A 122 8.71 -5.37 -10.81
N MET A 123 9.38 -4.52 -11.56
CA MET A 123 8.87 -3.99 -12.83
C MET A 123 9.26 -4.93 -13.95
N LEU A 124 8.26 -5.47 -14.63
CA LEU A 124 8.43 -6.43 -15.72
C LEU A 124 8.45 -5.70 -17.06
N ASP A 125 9.40 -6.07 -17.91
CA ASP A 125 9.45 -5.71 -19.32
C ASP A 125 9.75 -6.96 -20.14
N LEU A 126 8.69 -7.47 -20.79
CA LEU A 126 8.65 -8.70 -21.56
C LEU A 126 8.66 -8.44 -23.08
N SER A 127 8.98 -7.22 -23.50
CA SER A 127 8.96 -6.81 -24.91
C SER A 127 10.05 -7.50 -25.75
N GLY A 128 11.11 -7.99 -25.10
CA GLY A 128 12.30 -8.49 -25.76
C GLY A 128 13.22 -7.41 -26.33
N ASP A 129 12.97 -6.12 -26.03
CA ASP A 129 13.85 -5.03 -26.46
C ASP A 129 15.23 -5.13 -25.76
N PRO A 130 16.35 -5.19 -26.51
CA PRO A 130 17.71 -5.26 -25.95
C PRO A 130 18.05 -4.13 -24.97
N GLY A 131 17.48 -2.93 -25.17
CA GLY A 131 17.66 -1.78 -24.27
C GLY A 131 16.72 -1.80 -23.05
N ARG A 132 15.86 -2.80 -22.92
CA ARG A 132 14.82 -2.88 -21.88
C ARG A 132 14.75 -4.24 -21.19
N GLY A 133 15.90 -4.86 -20.98
CA GLY A 133 16.02 -6.12 -20.24
C GLY A 133 16.04 -7.37 -21.13
N HIS A 134 15.82 -7.23 -22.45
CA HIS A 134 16.01 -8.29 -23.45
C HIS A 134 15.28 -9.62 -23.14
N ALA A 135 14.19 -9.56 -22.39
CA ALA A 135 13.42 -10.74 -21.99
C ALA A 135 12.07 -10.73 -22.67
N LYS A 136 11.66 -11.88 -23.20
CA LYS A 136 10.25 -12.18 -23.53
C LYS A 136 9.65 -13.22 -22.57
N GLN A 137 10.52 -13.79 -21.74
CA GLN A 137 10.20 -14.77 -20.72
C GLN A 137 11.07 -14.51 -19.50
N LEU A 138 10.45 -14.59 -18.33
CA LEU A 138 11.14 -14.67 -17.05
C LEU A 138 10.75 -15.99 -16.38
N VAL A 139 11.63 -16.49 -15.52
CA VAL A 139 11.37 -17.61 -14.63
C VAL A 139 11.27 -17.05 -13.22
N MET A 140 10.12 -17.28 -12.59
CA MET A 140 9.84 -16.89 -11.22
C MET A 140 9.73 -18.15 -10.37
N THR A 141 10.52 -18.21 -9.29
CA THR A 141 10.34 -19.23 -8.25
C THR A 141 9.77 -18.57 -7.01
N VAL A 142 8.79 -19.22 -6.40
CA VAL A 142 8.18 -18.82 -5.13
C VAL A 142 8.45 -19.90 -4.08
N PRO A 143 8.61 -19.56 -2.80
CA PRO A 143 8.79 -20.52 -1.71
C PRO A 143 7.52 -21.38 -1.52
N PRO A 144 7.58 -22.42 -0.67
CA PRO A 144 6.38 -23.08 -0.15
C PRO A 144 5.36 -22.07 0.37
N SER A 145 4.08 -22.30 0.08
CA SER A 145 2.99 -21.34 0.28
C SER A 145 1.87 -21.86 1.18
N GLN A 146 2.01 -23.09 1.69
CA GLN A 146 0.98 -23.73 2.50
C GLN A 146 0.88 -23.18 3.93
N ASP A 147 1.99 -22.75 4.53
CA ASP A 147 2.07 -22.38 5.96
C ASP A 147 2.24 -20.86 6.14
N ASP A 148 3.01 -20.23 5.25
CA ASP A 148 3.28 -18.80 5.26
C ASP A 148 2.38 -18.09 4.24
N TYR A 149 1.52 -17.20 4.73
CA TYR A 149 0.65 -16.45 3.83
C TYR A 149 1.47 -15.52 2.94
N PHE A 150 1.35 -15.70 1.63
CA PHE A 150 1.75 -14.68 0.66
C PHE A 150 0.86 -14.69 -0.57
N VAL A 151 0.87 -13.54 -1.25
CA VAL A 151 0.30 -13.39 -2.59
C VAL A 151 1.27 -12.65 -3.50
N VAL A 152 1.59 -13.25 -4.63
CA VAL A 152 2.24 -12.62 -5.78
C VAL A 152 1.14 -12.10 -6.70
N ASN A 153 0.96 -10.79 -6.67
CA ASN A 153 0.02 -10.07 -7.52
C ASN A 153 0.72 -9.63 -8.80
N LEU A 154 0.34 -10.22 -9.94
CA LEU A 154 0.84 -9.87 -11.27
C LEU A 154 -0.14 -8.93 -11.95
N LEU A 155 0.33 -7.75 -12.30
CA LEU A 155 -0.43 -6.65 -12.85
C LEU A 155 -0.02 -6.37 -14.30
N ASP A 156 -1.00 -6.12 -15.17
CA ASP A 156 -0.78 -5.67 -16.55
C ASP A 156 -0.41 -4.18 -16.61
N SER A 157 -0.17 -3.67 -17.83
CA SER A 157 0.18 -2.26 -18.04
C SER A 157 -0.95 -1.29 -17.69
N PHE A 158 -2.15 -1.77 -17.35
CA PHE A 158 -3.31 -0.99 -16.92
C PHE A 158 -3.68 -1.26 -15.46
N VAL A 159 -2.75 -1.80 -14.66
CA VAL A 159 -2.93 -2.14 -13.24
C VAL A 159 -4.08 -3.12 -12.95
N ASN A 160 -4.50 -3.92 -13.94
CA ASN A 160 -5.36 -5.06 -13.64
C ASN A 160 -4.51 -6.24 -13.18
N THR A 161 -4.99 -6.95 -12.18
CA THR A 161 -4.49 -8.25 -11.78
C THR A 161 -4.79 -9.26 -12.88
N VAL A 162 -3.75 -9.81 -13.47
CA VAL A 162 -3.82 -10.90 -14.45
C VAL A 162 -3.41 -12.24 -13.85
N GLY A 163 -2.63 -12.19 -12.76
CA GLY A 163 -2.25 -13.38 -12.00
C GLY A 163 -2.22 -13.13 -10.49
N SER A 164 -2.58 -14.16 -9.75
CA SER A 164 -2.51 -14.21 -8.29
C SER A 164 -1.96 -15.58 -7.90
N ILE A 165 -0.69 -15.64 -7.50
CA ILE A 165 0.03 -16.88 -7.16
C ILE A 165 0.37 -16.84 -5.67
N GLY A 166 0.10 -17.91 -4.92
CA GLY A 166 0.43 -17.97 -3.50
C GLY A 166 -0.54 -18.87 -2.73
N THR A 167 -0.71 -18.58 -1.45
CA THR A 167 -1.44 -19.42 -0.48
C THR A 167 -2.86 -19.75 -0.93
N ARG A 168 -3.59 -18.78 -1.50
CA ARG A 168 -4.97 -19.00 -1.96
C ARG A 168 -5.09 -19.86 -3.21
N THR A 169 -4.26 -19.62 -4.22
CA THR A 169 -4.46 -20.17 -5.59
C THR A 169 -3.54 -21.33 -5.92
N THR A 170 -2.39 -21.40 -5.24
CA THR A 170 -1.34 -22.39 -5.46
C THR A 170 -0.70 -22.80 -4.13
N PRO A 171 -1.48 -23.30 -3.14
CA PRO A 171 -0.92 -23.83 -1.91
C PRO A 171 0.00 -25.01 -2.21
N SER A 172 1.20 -25.03 -1.61
CA SER A 172 2.21 -26.04 -1.86
C SER A 172 3.21 -26.15 -0.71
N ALA A 173 3.56 -27.39 -0.34
CA ALA A 173 4.64 -27.72 0.60
C ALA A 173 6.05 -27.50 0.01
N ALA A 174 6.14 -27.41 -1.32
CA ALA A 174 7.39 -27.23 -2.05
C ALA A 174 7.41 -25.90 -2.78
N ALA A 175 8.60 -25.36 -3.01
CA ALA A 175 8.80 -24.23 -3.91
C ALA A 175 8.20 -24.54 -5.30
N GLN A 176 7.66 -23.51 -5.96
CA GLN A 176 7.03 -23.64 -7.27
C GLN A 176 7.70 -22.70 -8.27
N THR A 177 7.89 -23.18 -9.51
CA THR A 177 8.52 -22.41 -10.59
C THR A 177 7.53 -22.14 -11.73
N TYR A 178 7.48 -20.88 -12.16
CA TYR A 178 6.59 -20.36 -13.19
C TYR A 178 7.39 -19.70 -14.30
N LEU A 179 7.04 -20.00 -15.56
CA LEU A 179 7.48 -19.24 -16.71
C LEU A 179 6.51 -18.07 -16.93
N LEU A 180 6.95 -16.85 -16.65
CA LEU A 180 6.21 -15.62 -16.98
C LEU A 180 6.44 -15.32 -18.47
N ALA A 181 5.38 -15.37 -19.29
CA ALA A 181 5.48 -15.22 -20.74
C ALA A 181 4.73 -13.98 -21.24
N GLY A 182 5.45 -13.06 -21.89
CA GLY A 182 4.84 -11.88 -22.51
C GLY A 182 4.00 -12.22 -23.75
N PRO A 183 3.18 -11.28 -24.25
CA PRO A 183 2.25 -11.51 -25.36
C PRO A 183 2.93 -11.92 -26.67
N THR A 184 4.22 -11.56 -26.87
CA THR A 184 5.00 -11.95 -28.06
C THR A 184 5.87 -13.20 -27.87
N SER A 185 5.77 -13.85 -26.70
CA SER A 185 6.47 -15.11 -26.42
C SER A 185 5.91 -16.26 -27.28
N PRO A 186 6.76 -17.21 -27.74
CA PRO A 186 6.27 -18.45 -28.34
C PRO A 186 5.44 -19.32 -27.36
N TYR A 187 5.50 -19.02 -26.06
CA TYR A 187 4.78 -19.73 -25.00
C TYR A 187 3.52 -18.98 -24.52
N ALA A 188 3.16 -17.85 -25.13
CA ALA A 188 2.02 -17.02 -24.73
C ALA A 188 0.66 -17.76 -24.76
N HIS A 189 0.57 -18.89 -25.48
CA HIS A 189 -0.64 -19.71 -25.60
C HIS A 189 -0.55 -21.04 -24.83
N ARG A 190 0.42 -21.17 -23.92
CA ARG A 190 0.67 -22.40 -23.16
C ARG A 190 0.27 -22.23 -21.70
N ARG A 191 -0.12 -23.33 -21.07
CA ARG A 191 -0.35 -23.44 -19.61
C ARG A 191 0.77 -24.20 -18.92
N THR A 192 1.42 -25.07 -19.67
CA THR A 192 2.60 -25.83 -19.29
C THR A 192 3.50 -25.96 -20.51
N VAL A 193 4.81 -25.97 -20.30
CA VAL A 193 5.80 -26.22 -21.36
C VAL A 193 7.01 -26.93 -20.80
N THR A 194 7.58 -27.86 -21.57
CA THR A 194 8.86 -28.48 -21.26
C THR A 194 9.93 -27.87 -22.15
N ILE A 195 10.97 -27.27 -21.56
CA ILE A 195 12.10 -26.66 -22.26
C ILE A 195 13.36 -27.30 -21.70
N LYS A 196 14.18 -27.90 -22.57
CA LYS A 196 15.42 -28.60 -22.19
C LYS A 196 15.27 -29.57 -21.00
N GLY A 197 14.16 -30.30 -20.96
CA GLY A 197 13.87 -31.29 -19.92
C GLY A 197 13.21 -30.73 -18.65
N PHE A 198 13.19 -29.41 -18.44
CA PHE A 198 12.49 -28.79 -17.31
C PHE A 198 11.05 -28.42 -17.68
N THR A 199 10.08 -28.79 -16.85
CA THR A 199 8.66 -28.49 -17.08
C THR A 199 8.21 -27.29 -16.26
N TYR A 200 7.74 -26.26 -16.95
CA TYR A 200 7.27 -25.01 -16.36
C TYR A 200 5.75 -24.95 -16.37
N ARG A 201 5.17 -24.48 -15.27
CA ARG A 201 3.83 -23.87 -15.26
C ARG A 201 3.95 -22.51 -15.93
N VAL A 202 3.08 -22.19 -16.87
CA VAL A 202 3.16 -20.92 -17.61
C VAL A 202 2.13 -19.94 -17.05
N MET A 203 2.62 -18.75 -16.70
CA MET A 203 1.79 -17.60 -16.37
C MET A 203 1.95 -16.57 -17.49
N THR A 204 0.92 -16.44 -18.31
CA THR A 204 0.93 -15.59 -19.50
C THR A 204 0.45 -14.18 -19.15
N MET A 205 1.11 -13.17 -19.70
CA MET A 205 0.75 -11.76 -19.57
C MET A 205 0.08 -11.26 -20.86
N ASP A 206 -0.85 -10.32 -20.74
CA ASP A 206 -1.55 -9.70 -21.88
C ASP A 206 -0.88 -8.42 -22.39
N THR A 207 0.05 -7.88 -21.61
CA THR A 207 0.89 -6.72 -21.92
C THR A 207 2.37 -7.06 -21.72
N ASP A 208 3.26 -6.37 -22.43
CA ASP A 208 4.72 -6.57 -22.29
C ASP A 208 5.27 -5.86 -21.03
N LEU A 209 4.72 -4.69 -20.68
CA LEU A 209 4.97 -4.07 -19.39
C LEU A 209 4.05 -4.70 -18.35
N GLY A 210 4.60 -5.00 -17.18
CA GLY A 210 3.83 -5.47 -16.04
C GLY A 210 4.47 -5.06 -14.74
N TRP A 211 3.75 -5.33 -13.66
CA TRP A 211 4.20 -5.09 -12.31
C TRP A 211 3.92 -6.33 -11.47
N LEU A 212 4.95 -6.85 -10.81
CA LEU A 212 4.86 -7.92 -9.83
C LEU A 212 4.99 -7.30 -8.44
N LEU A 213 3.97 -7.49 -7.60
CA LEU A 213 3.96 -7.06 -6.21
C LEU A 213 3.65 -8.26 -5.31
N VAL A 214 4.56 -8.60 -4.41
CA VAL A 214 4.38 -9.65 -3.42
C VAL A 214 4.06 -9.03 -2.08
N ARG A 215 3.07 -9.58 -1.38
CA ARG A 215 2.75 -9.27 0.02
C ARG A 215 2.90 -10.56 0.82
N ILE A 216 3.75 -10.54 1.84
CA ILE A 216 4.13 -11.71 2.64
C ILE A 216 3.80 -11.39 4.10
N ARG A 217 2.97 -12.20 4.75
CA ARG A 217 2.62 -12.01 6.17
C ARG A 217 3.89 -12.02 7.01
N ALA A 218 4.05 -11.01 7.84
CA ALA A 218 5.19 -10.84 8.74
C ALA A 218 4.68 -10.19 10.03
N ASP A 219 4.68 -10.93 11.13
CA ASP A 219 4.24 -10.40 12.41
C ASP A 219 5.39 -9.64 13.08
N THR A 220 5.17 -8.35 13.31
CA THR A 220 6.15 -7.46 13.95
C THR A 220 6.04 -7.45 15.47
N LEU A 221 5.01 -8.10 16.04
CA LEU A 221 4.66 -8.04 17.46
C LEU A 221 4.80 -9.39 18.17
N VAL A 222 5.54 -10.33 17.57
CA VAL A 222 5.85 -11.64 18.15
C VAL A 222 7.35 -11.76 18.36
N ASP A 223 7.76 -12.63 19.29
CA ASP A 223 9.16 -12.95 19.54
C ASP A 223 9.95 -13.21 18.23
N PRO A 224 11.18 -12.68 18.09
CA PRO A 224 11.95 -12.81 16.85
C PRO A 224 12.25 -14.26 16.47
N THR A 225 12.30 -15.19 17.42
CA THR A 225 12.51 -16.63 17.18
C THR A 225 11.25 -17.34 16.66
N SER A 226 10.09 -16.71 16.76
CA SER A 226 8.84 -17.26 16.20
C SER A 226 8.95 -17.41 14.68
N PRO A 227 8.51 -18.53 14.09
CA PRO A 227 8.47 -18.69 12.63
C PRO A 227 7.63 -17.63 11.90
N ALA A 228 6.67 -17.01 12.59
CA ALA A 228 5.80 -15.96 12.06
C ALA A 228 6.39 -14.54 12.21
N SER A 229 7.49 -14.38 12.96
CA SER A 229 8.13 -13.09 13.18
C SER A 229 8.62 -12.50 11.86
N ALA A 230 8.62 -11.18 11.74
CA ALA A 230 9.11 -10.53 10.53
C ALA A 230 10.56 -10.93 10.21
N ARG A 231 11.41 -11.10 11.23
CA ARG A 231 12.79 -11.57 11.08
C ARG A 231 12.83 -12.96 10.44
N SER A 232 12.12 -13.92 11.03
CA SER A 232 12.06 -15.30 10.54
C SER A 232 11.47 -15.38 9.14
N VAL A 233 10.43 -14.60 8.85
CA VAL A 233 9.79 -14.53 7.53
C VAL A 233 10.76 -13.96 6.49
N ILE A 234 11.56 -12.95 6.84
CA ILE A 234 12.56 -12.40 5.92
C ILE A 234 13.61 -13.47 5.56
N ASP A 235 14.09 -14.24 6.53
CA ASP A 235 15.11 -15.25 6.28
C ASP A 235 14.54 -16.49 5.55
N ARG A 236 13.38 -17.02 5.98
CA ARG A 236 12.79 -18.26 5.45
C ARG A 236 11.98 -18.07 4.17
N VAL A 237 11.23 -16.99 4.07
CA VAL A 237 10.19 -16.82 3.03
C VAL A 237 10.66 -15.81 1.99
N VAL A 238 11.09 -14.61 2.40
CA VAL A 238 11.53 -13.56 1.47
C VAL A 238 12.74 -14.03 0.64
N GLY A 239 13.74 -14.63 1.29
CA GLY A 239 14.89 -15.21 0.59
C GLY A 239 14.54 -16.36 -0.37
N GLY A 240 13.37 -16.99 -0.22
CA GLY A 240 12.93 -18.10 -1.08
C GLY A 240 12.35 -17.68 -2.44
N PHE A 241 12.18 -16.39 -2.69
CA PHE A 241 11.73 -15.89 -3.99
C PHE A 241 12.90 -15.76 -4.98
N ALA A 242 12.65 -15.98 -6.26
CA ALA A 242 13.63 -15.73 -7.33
C ALA A 242 12.94 -15.19 -8.59
N LEU A 243 13.65 -14.34 -9.34
CA LEU A 243 13.22 -13.85 -10.64
C LEU A 243 14.43 -13.67 -11.56
N GLN A 244 14.47 -14.39 -12.67
CA GLN A 244 15.53 -14.25 -13.66
C GLN A 244 15.04 -14.51 -15.09
N SER A 245 15.84 -14.15 -16.10
CA SER A 245 15.49 -14.50 -17.48
C SER A 245 15.51 -16.02 -17.69
N LEU A 246 14.66 -16.54 -18.59
CA LEU A 246 14.71 -17.96 -18.98
C LEU A 246 16.12 -18.39 -19.40
N ARG A 247 16.81 -17.55 -20.16
CA ARG A 247 18.20 -17.81 -20.58
C ARG A 247 19.15 -17.96 -19.40
N SER A 248 19.04 -17.10 -18.39
CA SER A 248 19.86 -17.22 -17.18
C SER A 248 19.54 -18.49 -16.41
N PHE A 249 18.25 -18.81 -16.23
CA PHE A 249 17.84 -20.03 -15.54
C PHE A 249 18.32 -21.30 -16.24
N GLU A 250 18.24 -21.38 -17.57
CA GLU A 250 18.81 -22.51 -18.32
C GLU A 250 20.35 -22.58 -18.20
N TRP A 251 21.02 -21.42 -18.16
CA TRP A 251 22.48 -21.36 -17.98
C TRP A 251 22.89 -21.87 -16.60
N ASP A 252 22.10 -21.58 -15.58
CA ASP A 252 22.28 -22.03 -14.21
C ASP A 252 21.71 -23.44 -13.97
N HIS A 253 21.58 -24.26 -15.02
CA HIS A 253 21.07 -25.64 -14.94
C HIS A 253 19.68 -25.79 -14.31
N HIS A 254 18.83 -24.77 -14.45
CA HIS A 254 17.50 -24.69 -13.85
C HIS A 254 17.50 -24.49 -12.33
N GLU A 255 18.58 -23.92 -11.78
CA GLU A 255 18.62 -23.49 -10.39
C GLU A 255 18.21 -22.01 -10.23
N PRO A 256 17.33 -21.68 -9.25
CA PRO A 256 16.96 -20.30 -8.99
C PRO A 256 18.11 -19.50 -8.38
N ARG A 257 18.28 -18.24 -8.83
CA ARG A 257 19.04 -17.23 -8.08
C ARG A 257 18.09 -16.54 -7.12
N TYR A 258 18.13 -16.98 -5.88
CA TYR A 258 17.32 -16.46 -4.79
C TYR A 258 17.55 -14.97 -4.56
N PHE A 259 16.48 -14.32 -4.09
CA PHE A 259 16.44 -12.89 -3.88
C PHE A 259 17.30 -12.49 -2.69
N GLU A 260 18.17 -11.51 -2.91
CA GLU A 260 18.97 -10.88 -1.87
C GLU A 260 18.42 -9.48 -1.57
N PRO A 261 17.81 -9.25 -0.40
CA PRO A 261 17.26 -7.95 -0.04
C PRO A 261 18.34 -6.88 0.16
N GLY A 262 18.02 -5.63 -0.17
CA GLY A 262 18.87 -4.47 0.15
C GLY A 262 19.49 -3.73 -1.04
N TYR A 263 18.86 -3.76 -2.22
CA TYR A 263 19.29 -2.89 -3.32
C TYR A 263 19.31 -1.43 -2.87
N THR A 264 20.46 -0.77 -3.06
CA THR A 264 20.66 0.63 -2.71
C THR A 264 21.00 1.43 -3.97
N PRO A 265 20.14 2.37 -4.41
CA PRO A 265 20.42 3.19 -5.57
C PRO A 265 21.53 4.22 -5.30
N THR A 266 22.37 4.46 -6.30
CA THR A 266 23.37 5.53 -6.30
C THR A 266 22.72 6.92 -6.28
N ALA A 267 23.47 7.95 -5.87
CA ALA A 267 23.00 9.34 -5.89
C ALA A 267 22.57 9.79 -7.31
N GLU A 268 23.32 9.38 -8.34
CA GLU A 268 23.00 9.66 -9.73
C GLU A 268 21.68 9.01 -10.17
N GLN A 269 21.45 7.76 -9.78
CA GLN A 269 20.18 7.07 -10.04
C GLN A 269 19.01 7.76 -9.33
N LYS A 270 19.18 8.14 -8.05
CA LYS A 270 18.18 8.91 -7.31
C LYS A 270 17.85 10.23 -8.01
N ALA A 271 18.86 10.99 -8.43
CA ALA A 271 18.67 12.25 -9.17
C ALA A 271 17.96 12.03 -10.53
N ALA A 272 18.36 11.00 -11.28
CA ALA A 272 17.74 10.67 -12.56
C ALA A 272 16.29 10.16 -12.42
N ALA A 273 15.94 9.57 -11.27
CA ALA A 273 14.60 9.08 -10.96
C ALA A 273 13.60 10.22 -10.76
N GLN A 274 14.04 11.38 -10.26
CA GLN A 274 13.14 12.48 -9.85
C GLN A 274 12.17 12.94 -10.94
N LYS A 275 12.59 12.98 -12.21
CA LYS A 275 11.71 13.37 -13.32
C LYS A 275 10.55 12.39 -13.58
N TRP A 276 10.65 11.17 -13.06
CA TRP A 276 9.61 10.13 -13.14
C TRP A 276 8.83 10.00 -11.84
N HIS A 277 9.31 10.65 -10.78
CA HIS A 277 8.63 10.66 -9.50
C HIS A 277 7.23 11.22 -9.70
N ASN A 278 7.13 12.41 -10.33
CA ASN A 278 5.89 13.17 -10.54
C ASN A 278 5.13 12.94 -11.87
N THR A 279 3.78 12.98 -11.84
CA THR A 279 2.91 12.93 -13.02
C THR A 279 3.22 14.19 -13.80
N PRO A 280 3.40 14.12 -15.13
CA PRO A 280 3.71 15.32 -15.89
C PRO A 280 2.63 16.39 -15.72
N ALA A 281 3.04 17.61 -15.38
CA ALA A 281 2.13 18.76 -15.30
C ALA A 281 1.61 19.18 -16.70
N GLN A 282 2.37 18.88 -17.75
CA GLN A 282 2.01 19.20 -19.13
C GLN A 282 1.28 18.02 -19.80
N ALA A 283 0.11 18.29 -20.38
CA ALA A 283 -0.72 17.30 -21.04
C ALA A 283 0.00 16.60 -22.20
N THR A 284 0.79 17.32 -22.99
CA THR A 284 1.58 16.74 -24.09
C THR A 284 2.56 15.70 -23.59
N VAL A 285 3.28 15.98 -22.49
CA VAL A 285 4.23 15.03 -21.89
C VAL A 285 3.49 13.83 -21.33
N PHE A 286 2.37 14.03 -20.65
CA PHE A 286 1.53 12.93 -20.14
C PHE A 286 1.04 12.03 -21.27
N PHE A 287 0.44 12.59 -22.33
CA PHE A 287 -0.04 11.81 -23.47
C PHE A 287 1.10 11.17 -24.27
N GLU A 288 2.29 11.77 -24.35
CA GLU A 288 3.49 11.13 -24.90
C GLU A 288 3.91 9.90 -24.09
N GLN A 289 3.90 9.97 -22.76
CA GLN A 289 4.22 8.83 -21.90
C GLN A 289 3.16 7.71 -22.03
N MET A 290 1.87 8.08 -22.04
CA MET A 290 0.78 7.14 -22.34
C MET A 290 0.96 6.48 -23.71
N GLY A 291 1.28 7.27 -24.74
CA GLY A 291 1.51 6.76 -26.09
C GLY A 291 2.73 5.85 -26.19
N ARG A 292 3.79 6.11 -25.41
CA ARG A 292 4.95 5.21 -25.28
C ARG A 292 4.53 3.90 -24.62
N SER A 293 3.72 3.95 -23.57
CA SER A 293 3.17 2.76 -22.91
C SER A 293 2.42 1.88 -23.91
N LEU A 294 1.49 2.46 -24.70
CA LEU A 294 0.71 1.73 -25.71
C LEU A 294 1.57 1.12 -26.84
N ARG A 295 2.68 1.76 -27.21
CA ARG A 295 3.61 1.18 -28.19
C ARG A 295 4.36 -0.03 -27.65
N ILE A 296 4.77 0.03 -26.38
CA ILE A 296 5.47 -1.08 -25.74
C ILE A 296 4.49 -2.20 -25.43
N SER A 297 3.27 -1.86 -25.00
CA SER A 297 2.20 -2.78 -24.62
C SER A 297 0.93 -2.49 -25.43
N PRO A 298 0.84 -2.99 -26.67
CA PRO A 298 -0.37 -2.89 -27.47
C PRO A 298 -1.57 -3.53 -26.77
N LEU A 299 -2.77 -2.97 -26.98
CA LEU A 299 -3.99 -3.50 -26.35
C LEU A 299 -4.25 -4.95 -26.78
N PRO A 300 -4.56 -5.86 -25.84
CA PRO A 300 -4.73 -7.28 -26.14
C PRO A 300 -5.92 -7.52 -27.06
N THR A 301 -5.72 -8.38 -28.05
CA THR A 301 -6.72 -8.78 -29.04
C THR A 301 -7.29 -10.16 -28.70
N ARG A 302 -8.23 -10.66 -29.51
CA ARG A 302 -8.75 -12.03 -29.37
C ARG A 302 -7.66 -13.11 -29.54
N HIS A 303 -6.53 -12.74 -30.12
CA HIS A 303 -5.37 -13.61 -30.35
C HIS A 303 -4.25 -13.37 -29.33
N THR A 304 -4.44 -12.51 -28.34
CA THR A 304 -3.43 -12.29 -27.31
C THR A 304 -3.54 -13.34 -26.21
N GLY A 305 -2.45 -14.07 -25.99
CA GLY A 305 -2.32 -15.08 -24.94
C GLY A 305 -3.46 -16.10 -24.90
N LEU A 306 -4.03 -16.35 -23.73
CA LEU A 306 -5.07 -17.37 -23.54
C LEU A 306 -6.50 -16.90 -23.90
N ASN A 307 -6.68 -15.70 -24.43
CA ASN A 307 -8.01 -15.17 -24.80
C ASN A 307 -8.81 -16.15 -25.65
N GLY A 308 -10.05 -16.42 -25.24
CA GLY A 308 -10.95 -17.35 -25.95
C GLY A 308 -10.89 -18.79 -25.46
N SER A 309 -9.98 -19.11 -24.54
CA SER A 309 -9.98 -20.41 -23.86
C SER A 309 -11.23 -20.58 -22.98
N PRO A 310 -11.73 -21.80 -22.77
CA PRO A 310 -12.75 -22.07 -21.75
C PRO A 310 -12.21 -21.75 -20.36
N LEU A 311 -13.00 -21.04 -19.55
CA LEU A 311 -12.57 -20.56 -18.23
C LEU A 311 -12.27 -21.73 -17.29
N GLU A 312 -13.07 -22.81 -17.33
CA GLU A 312 -12.85 -23.99 -16.48
C GLU A 312 -11.54 -24.73 -16.76
N THR A 313 -10.91 -24.47 -17.91
CA THR A 313 -9.63 -25.09 -18.29
C THR A 313 -8.42 -24.28 -17.88
N LEU A 314 -8.62 -23.11 -17.28
CA LEU A 314 -7.54 -22.25 -16.87
C LEU A 314 -7.02 -22.58 -15.48
N PRO A 315 -5.72 -22.35 -15.24
CA PRO A 315 -5.18 -22.50 -13.91
C PRO A 315 -5.80 -21.52 -12.91
N PRO A 316 -5.98 -21.91 -11.64
CA PRO A 316 -6.67 -21.10 -10.62
C PRO A 316 -5.96 -19.79 -10.26
N TRP A 317 -4.68 -19.64 -10.63
CA TRP A 317 -3.92 -18.41 -10.42
C TRP A 317 -4.08 -17.38 -11.53
N VAL A 318 -4.79 -17.68 -12.62
CA VAL A 318 -5.04 -16.74 -13.72
C VAL A 318 -6.32 -15.96 -13.45
N ALA A 319 -6.23 -14.63 -13.46
CA ALA A 319 -7.35 -13.74 -13.22
C ALA A 319 -8.05 -13.35 -14.53
N ALA A 320 -9.37 -13.52 -14.57
CA ALA A 320 -10.19 -13.15 -15.72
C ALA A 320 -10.70 -11.71 -15.61
N GLN A 321 -11.15 -11.17 -16.75
CA GLN A 321 -11.92 -9.94 -16.81
C GLN A 321 -13.19 -10.04 -15.94
N PRO A 322 -13.64 -8.95 -15.29
CA PRO A 322 -14.84 -8.97 -14.47
C PRO A 322 -16.07 -9.42 -15.27
N GLY A 323 -16.87 -10.30 -14.67
CA GLY A 323 -18.08 -10.86 -15.28
C GLY A 323 -17.85 -12.01 -16.27
N ALA A 324 -16.61 -12.47 -16.48
CA ALA A 324 -16.34 -13.66 -17.29
C ALA A 324 -16.91 -14.92 -16.62
N ARG A 325 -17.74 -15.70 -17.34
CA ARG A 325 -18.40 -16.92 -16.82
C ARG A 325 -17.95 -18.21 -17.48
N THR A 326 -17.73 -18.19 -18.80
CA THR A 326 -17.45 -19.41 -19.60
C THR A 326 -16.20 -19.26 -20.48
N VAL A 327 -15.96 -18.06 -21.01
CA VAL A 327 -14.83 -17.78 -21.90
C VAL A 327 -13.87 -16.83 -21.20
N PHE A 328 -12.60 -17.21 -21.15
CA PHE A 328 -11.56 -16.37 -20.63
C PHE A 328 -11.29 -15.18 -21.54
N ARG A 329 -11.26 -14.00 -20.91
CA ARG A 329 -10.70 -12.78 -21.45
C ARG A 329 -9.78 -12.18 -20.41
N TYR A 330 -8.62 -11.70 -20.85
CA TYR A 330 -7.79 -10.88 -20.00
C TYR A 330 -8.50 -9.57 -19.63
N PRO A 331 -8.24 -9.03 -18.43
CA PRO A 331 -8.82 -7.78 -17.97
C PRO A 331 -8.69 -6.61 -18.96
N SER A 332 -7.55 -6.44 -19.64
CA SER A 332 -7.37 -5.34 -20.60
C SER A 332 -7.98 -5.56 -21.98
N TYR A 333 -8.59 -6.72 -22.27
CA TYR A 333 -9.21 -7.02 -23.56
C TYR A 333 -10.47 -6.17 -23.84
N GLY A 334 -10.61 -5.72 -25.09
CA GLY A 334 -11.82 -5.02 -25.57
C GLY A 334 -11.74 -3.49 -25.49
N GLN A 335 -10.58 -2.92 -25.21
CA GLN A 335 -10.39 -1.46 -25.10
C GLN A 335 -10.12 -0.76 -26.45
N GLN A 336 -10.01 -1.49 -27.56
CA GLN A 336 -9.65 -0.91 -28.87
C GLN A 336 -10.65 0.14 -29.35
N GLN A 337 -11.95 -0.07 -29.09
CA GLN A 337 -12.97 0.91 -29.47
C GLN A 337 -12.88 2.19 -28.62
N THR A 338 -12.48 2.08 -27.36
CA THR A 338 -12.19 3.23 -26.51
C THR A 338 -11.00 4.02 -27.06
N LEU A 339 -9.88 3.35 -27.38
CA LEU A 339 -8.69 3.99 -27.95
C LEU A 339 -9.00 4.72 -29.27
N LYS A 340 -9.81 4.12 -30.16
CA LYS A 340 -10.23 4.76 -31.43
C LYS A 340 -10.93 6.11 -31.23
N ARG A 341 -11.63 6.32 -30.10
CA ARG A 341 -12.28 7.60 -29.78
C ARG A 341 -11.26 8.72 -29.54
N PHE A 342 -10.03 8.39 -29.14
CA PHE A 342 -8.97 9.37 -28.84
C PHE A 342 -8.06 9.65 -30.04
N ALA A 343 -8.21 8.95 -31.16
CA ALA A 343 -7.44 9.20 -32.38
C ALA A 343 -7.49 10.67 -32.85
N PRO A 344 -8.61 11.42 -32.75
CA PRO A 344 -8.64 12.84 -33.10
C PRO A 344 -7.80 13.75 -32.18
N LEU A 345 -7.43 13.30 -30.97
CA LEU A 345 -6.45 14.01 -30.14
C LEU A 345 -5.00 13.76 -30.58
N GLY A 346 -4.79 12.79 -31.49
CA GLY A 346 -3.47 12.30 -31.86
C GLY A 346 -3.00 11.07 -31.08
N LEU A 347 -3.84 10.49 -30.22
CA LEU A 347 -3.54 9.28 -29.44
C LEU A 347 -4.05 8.03 -30.17
N THR A 348 -3.15 7.14 -30.56
CA THR A 348 -3.45 5.89 -31.28
C THR A 348 -2.60 4.73 -30.77
N GLU A 349 -2.75 3.54 -31.34
CA GLU A 349 -1.86 2.39 -31.09
C GLU A 349 -0.38 2.67 -31.44
N ARG A 350 -0.12 3.65 -32.33
CA ARG A 350 1.23 4.10 -32.67
C ARG A 350 1.79 5.12 -31.68
N GLY A 351 1.03 5.44 -30.63
CA GLY A 351 1.36 6.42 -29.62
C GLY A 351 0.66 7.76 -29.83
N PHE A 352 1.22 8.80 -29.21
CA PHE A 352 0.67 10.15 -29.23
C PHE A 352 1.54 11.09 -30.07
N HIS A 353 0.90 11.85 -30.95
CA HIS A 353 1.51 12.93 -31.70
C HIS A 353 0.54 14.11 -31.80
N VAL A 354 0.99 15.32 -31.47
CA VAL A 354 0.18 16.53 -31.60
C VAL A 354 -0.26 16.70 -33.07
N PRO A 355 -1.56 16.82 -33.38
CA PRO A 355 -2.02 16.96 -34.75
C PRO A 355 -1.42 18.19 -35.45
N ARG A 356 -0.95 18.03 -36.70
CA ARG A 356 -0.33 19.15 -37.43
C ARG A 356 -1.25 20.37 -37.62
N THR A 357 -2.56 20.16 -37.60
CA THR A 357 -3.60 21.19 -37.74
C THR A 357 -3.85 22.01 -36.47
N TRP A 358 -3.26 21.65 -35.33
CA TRP A 358 -3.51 22.34 -34.05
C TRP A 358 -2.61 23.57 -33.86
N GLY A 359 -3.21 24.69 -33.43
CA GLY A 359 -2.53 25.88 -32.94
C GLY A 359 -2.55 25.97 -31.41
N GLN A 360 -2.13 27.12 -30.87
CA GLN A 360 -2.13 27.36 -29.42
C GLN A 360 -3.50 27.14 -28.75
N PRO A 361 -4.65 27.59 -29.32
CA PRO A 361 -5.94 27.37 -28.67
C PRO A 361 -6.29 25.88 -28.46
N GLN A 362 -5.86 25.01 -29.37
CA GLN A 362 -6.07 23.56 -29.24
C GLN A 362 -5.12 22.93 -28.21
N LEU A 363 -3.89 23.43 -28.09
CA LEU A 363 -2.94 23.00 -27.06
C LEU A 363 -3.40 23.43 -25.66
N ASP A 364 -3.90 24.65 -25.52
CA ASP A 364 -4.49 25.15 -24.28
C ASP A 364 -5.71 24.30 -23.89
N ALA A 365 -6.58 23.98 -24.87
CA ALA A 365 -7.72 23.10 -24.62
C ALA A 365 -7.31 21.66 -24.23
N LEU A 366 -6.21 21.12 -24.78
CA LEU A 366 -5.67 19.82 -24.39
C LEU A 366 -5.22 19.87 -22.92
N GLN A 367 -4.52 20.94 -22.52
CA GLN A 367 -4.07 21.17 -21.15
C GLN A 367 -5.26 21.31 -20.18
N ASP A 368 -6.24 22.15 -20.53
CA ASP A 368 -7.44 22.35 -19.72
C ASP A 368 -8.26 21.06 -19.56
N GLY A 369 -8.26 20.20 -20.59
CA GLY A 369 -8.93 18.92 -20.55
C GLY A 369 -8.20 17.89 -19.70
N PHE A 370 -6.87 17.87 -19.76
CA PHE A 370 -6.03 17.06 -18.87
C PHE A 370 -6.25 17.45 -17.40
N VAL A 371 -6.18 18.74 -17.07
CA VAL A 371 -6.43 19.26 -15.71
C VAL A 371 -7.85 18.94 -15.25
N LEU A 372 -8.85 19.12 -16.12
CA LEU A 372 -10.23 18.72 -15.82
C LEU A 372 -10.35 17.22 -15.54
N GLY A 373 -9.60 16.39 -16.27
CA GLY A 373 -9.51 14.95 -16.03
C GLY A 373 -8.99 14.65 -14.62
N GLN A 374 -7.86 15.27 -14.23
CA GLN A 374 -7.28 15.14 -12.89
C GLN A 374 -8.29 15.51 -11.81
N GLN A 375 -8.90 16.70 -11.94
CA GLN A 375 -9.89 17.20 -10.98
C GLN A 375 -11.08 16.25 -10.83
N ARG A 376 -11.57 15.67 -11.93
CA ARG A 376 -12.72 14.75 -11.88
C ARG A 376 -12.38 13.40 -11.25
N VAL A 377 -11.18 12.87 -11.47
CA VAL A 377 -10.76 11.62 -10.82
C VAL A 377 -10.56 11.87 -9.33
N ALA A 378 -9.87 12.95 -8.96
CA ALA A 378 -9.67 13.35 -7.56
C ALA A 378 -11.00 13.62 -6.84
N GLN A 379 -11.97 14.29 -7.48
CA GLN A 379 -13.30 14.50 -6.89
C GLN A 379 -14.07 13.18 -6.74
N ALA A 380 -13.91 12.24 -7.66
CA ALA A 380 -14.63 10.96 -7.60
C ALA A 380 -14.06 10.02 -6.53
N SER A 381 -12.76 10.12 -6.21
CA SER A 381 -12.18 9.32 -5.13
C SER A 381 -12.77 9.69 -3.77
N THR A 382 -13.17 10.95 -3.56
CA THR A 382 -13.82 11.42 -2.31
C THR A 382 -15.29 11.00 -2.17
N SER A 383 -15.85 10.25 -3.12
CA SER A 383 -17.28 9.92 -3.19
C SER A 383 -17.59 8.43 -3.00
N VAL A 384 -16.69 7.66 -2.37
CA VAL A 384 -16.98 6.26 -2.03
C VAL A 384 -18.15 6.25 -1.05
N GLY A 385 -19.28 5.70 -1.48
CA GLY A 385 -20.52 5.72 -0.70
C GLY A 385 -20.38 4.87 0.55
N VAL A 386 -20.60 5.50 1.71
CA VAL A 386 -20.74 4.86 3.02
C VAL A 386 -22.16 5.07 3.54
N SER A 387 -22.61 4.21 4.44
CA SER A 387 -23.93 4.33 5.07
C SER A 387 -23.95 3.81 6.50
N SER A 388 -24.99 4.16 7.25
CA SER A 388 -25.24 3.59 8.58
C SER A 388 -25.36 2.06 8.57
N SER A 389 -25.82 1.45 7.47
CA SER A 389 -25.88 -0.02 7.34
C SER A 389 -24.51 -0.69 7.23
N THR A 390 -23.46 0.09 7.02
CA THR A 390 -22.07 -0.38 6.97
C THR A 390 -21.25 0.13 8.15
N HIS A 391 -21.90 0.74 9.15
CA HIS A 391 -21.24 1.52 10.21
C HIS A 391 -20.22 2.51 9.65
N TYR A 392 -20.56 3.10 8.51
CA TYR A 392 -19.77 4.06 7.75
C TYR A 392 -18.40 3.57 7.25
N TRP A 393 -18.10 2.28 7.37
CA TRP A 393 -16.93 1.68 6.73
C TRP A 393 -17.06 1.69 5.21
N SER A 394 -16.01 2.12 4.53
CA SER A 394 -15.91 2.05 3.07
C SER A 394 -15.36 0.69 2.64
N TYR A 395 -16.20 -0.18 2.07
CA TYR A 395 -15.75 -1.48 1.59
C TYR A 395 -15.21 -1.40 0.16
N LEU A 396 -13.91 -1.64 -0.01
CA LEU A 396 -13.29 -1.86 -1.32
C LEU A 396 -13.22 -3.37 -1.61
N ASN A 397 -14.38 -4.00 -1.80
CA ASN A 397 -14.56 -5.45 -1.86
C ASN A 397 -15.16 -5.99 -3.17
N ASP A 398 -15.49 -5.10 -4.12
CA ASP A 398 -16.03 -5.47 -5.44
C ASP A 398 -15.41 -4.63 -6.56
N ASN A 399 -15.30 -5.22 -7.76
CA ASN A 399 -14.80 -4.59 -8.99
C ASN A 399 -13.44 -3.86 -8.86
N ILE A 400 -12.63 -4.22 -7.86
CA ILE A 400 -11.29 -3.73 -7.59
C ILE A 400 -10.24 -4.80 -7.93
N GLY A 401 -9.02 -4.39 -8.27
CA GLY A 401 -7.95 -5.30 -8.68
C GLY A 401 -8.12 -5.83 -10.11
N SER A 402 -9.34 -6.01 -10.60
CA SER A 402 -9.68 -6.25 -12.01
C SER A 402 -10.92 -5.43 -12.35
N TYR A 403 -10.82 -4.56 -13.36
CA TYR A 403 -11.82 -3.49 -13.56
C TYR A 403 -12.62 -3.70 -14.86
N PRO A 404 -13.94 -3.45 -14.87
CA PRO A 404 -14.73 -3.47 -16.09
C PRO A 404 -14.20 -2.46 -17.12
N ASN A 405 -14.16 -2.83 -18.41
CA ASN A 405 -13.76 -1.91 -19.49
C ASN A 405 -14.90 -0.97 -19.91
N SER A 406 -15.46 -0.27 -18.92
CA SER A 406 -16.56 0.69 -19.03
C SER A 406 -16.14 2.08 -18.52
N THR A 407 -16.95 3.10 -18.77
CA THR A 407 -16.73 4.46 -18.23
C THR A 407 -16.54 4.47 -16.72
N ALA A 408 -17.33 3.68 -15.99
CA ALA A 408 -17.25 3.56 -14.53
C ALA A 408 -16.01 2.79 -14.09
N GLY A 409 -15.69 1.66 -14.73
CA GLY A 409 -14.50 0.89 -14.39
C GLY A 409 -13.19 1.63 -14.71
N TYR A 410 -13.13 2.43 -15.79
CA TYR A 410 -11.98 3.30 -16.04
C TYR A 410 -11.83 4.39 -14.98
N LEU A 411 -12.95 4.94 -14.46
CA LEU A 411 -12.90 5.91 -13.37
C LEU A 411 -12.37 5.24 -12.09
N PHE A 412 -12.91 4.08 -11.73
CA PHE A 412 -12.52 3.38 -10.52
C PHE A 412 -11.05 2.91 -10.57
N ARG A 413 -10.60 2.41 -11.72
CA ARG A 413 -9.18 2.10 -11.96
C ARG A 413 -8.28 3.33 -11.82
N ALA A 414 -8.70 4.49 -12.34
CA ALA A 414 -7.96 5.74 -12.19
C ALA A 414 -7.93 6.23 -10.72
N ILE A 415 -9.03 6.06 -9.99
CA ILE A 415 -9.08 6.31 -8.54
C ILE A 415 -8.08 5.40 -7.84
N VAL A 416 -8.03 4.10 -8.13
CA VAL A 416 -7.06 3.17 -7.50
C VAL A 416 -5.61 3.56 -7.79
N VAL A 417 -5.31 4.04 -8.99
CA VAL A 417 -3.96 4.54 -9.33
C VAL A 417 -3.57 5.78 -8.53
N LEU A 418 -4.50 6.74 -8.39
CA LEU A 418 -4.33 7.89 -7.48
C LEU A 418 -4.48 7.51 -6.03
N ALA A 419 -4.89 6.27 -5.77
CA ALA A 419 -5.01 5.71 -4.47
C ALA A 419 -3.80 4.77 -4.23
N GLY A 420 -3.96 3.47 -4.02
CA GLY A 420 -2.81 2.61 -3.67
C GLY A 420 -1.78 2.36 -4.79
N GLY A 421 -1.93 2.96 -5.98
CA GLY A 421 -1.19 2.61 -7.19
C GLY A 421 -1.70 1.32 -7.86
N SER A 422 -1.94 0.27 -7.06
CA SER A 422 -2.64 -0.95 -7.47
C SER A 422 -3.42 -1.55 -6.29
N ALA A 423 -4.23 -2.56 -6.58
CA ALA A 423 -4.97 -3.31 -5.57
C ALA A 423 -4.94 -4.81 -5.88
N ASN A 424 -5.00 -5.61 -4.83
CA ASN A 424 -5.27 -7.04 -4.94
C ASN A 424 -6.68 -7.29 -5.48
N LEU A 425 -6.94 -8.51 -5.95
CA LEU A 425 -8.32 -9.00 -6.07
C LEU A 425 -8.95 -9.07 -4.66
N PRO A 426 -10.24 -8.79 -4.50
CA PRO A 426 -10.92 -8.93 -3.21
C PRO A 426 -10.72 -10.30 -2.55
N ALA A 427 -10.70 -11.37 -3.35
CA ALA A 427 -10.44 -12.72 -2.86
C ALA A 427 -9.04 -12.91 -2.24
N ASP A 428 -8.08 -12.06 -2.61
CA ASP A 428 -6.74 -12.04 -2.01
C ASP A 428 -6.67 -11.08 -0.82
N ALA A 429 -7.24 -9.88 -0.94
CA ALA A 429 -7.32 -8.94 0.17
C ALA A 429 -8.43 -7.90 0.01
N VAL A 430 -9.10 -7.57 1.12
CA VAL A 430 -10.05 -6.46 1.22
C VAL A 430 -9.50 -5.41 2.18
N TYR A 431 -9.73 -4.15 1.84
CA TYR A 431 -9.37 -2.99 2.64
C TYR A 431 -10.66 -2.21 2.93
N ALA A 432 -10.94 -1.98 4.21
CA ALA A 432 -12.03 -1.12 4.63
C ALA A 432 -11.49 0.06 5.43
N GLN A 433 -11.93 1.26 5.12
CA GLN A 433 -11.44 2.49 5.75
C GLN A 433 -12.58 3.20 6.45
N LEU A 434 -12.24 3.85 7.56
CA LEU A 434 -13.14 4.75 8.26
C LEU A 434 -12.50 6.14 8.28
N ASP A 435 -13.20 7.11 7.69
CA ASP A 435 -12.72 8.51 7.59
C ASP A 435 -13.39 9.43 8.62
N GLU A 436 -14.60 9.07 9.05
CA GLU A 436 -15.43 9.88 9.92
C GLU A 436 -16.04 8.98 11.01
N TYR A 437 -16.14 9.52 12.22
CA TYR A 437 -17.00 9.00 13.27
C TYR A 437 -18.40 9.59 13.09
N VAL A 438 -19.44 8.78 13.27
CA VAL A 438 -20.82 9.26 13.27
C VAL A 438 -21.42 9.01 14.64
N ASP A 439 -21.87 10.08 15.29
CA ASP A 439 -22.45 10.01 16.63
C ASP A 439 -23.86 9.40 16.64
N ALA A 440 -24.43 9.22 17.83
CA ALA A 440 -25.76 8.65 18.02
C ALA A 440 -26.89 9.51 17.42
N ASP A 441 -26.64 10.80 17.19
CA ASP A 441 -27.58 11.74 16.60
C ASP A 441 -27.43 11.82 15.06
N GLY A 442 -26.45 11.11 14.49
CA GLY A 442 -26.18 11.04 13.06
C GLY A 442 -25.27 12.15 12.53
N HIS A 443 -24.57 12.88 13.40
CA HIS A 443 -23.58 13.87 13.01
C HIS A 443 -22.24 13.19 12.71
N ALA A 444 -21.71 13.46 11.53
CA ALA A 444 -20.40 12.99 11.12
C ALA A 444 -19.31 13.99 11.51
N GLU A 445 -18.26 13.51 12.15
CA GLU A 445 -17.07 14.26 12.54
C GLU A 445 -15.81 13.54 12.02
N GLY A 446 -14.81 14.33 11.61
CA GLY A 446 -13.50 13.75 11.26
C GLY A 446 -12.85 13.09 12.48
N LEU A 447 -12.14 11.99 12.24
CA LEU A 447 -11.44 11.28 13.31
C LEU A 447 -10.17 12.01 13.74
N ASP A 448 -10.03 12.24 15.04
CA ASP A 448 -8.92 12.99 15.62
C ASP A 448 -8.23 12.16 16.72
N GLY A 449 -6.91 12.04 16.65
CA GLY A 449 -6.11 11.28 17.60
C GLY A 449 -5.99 11.90 19.00
N ASN A 450 -6.50 13.12 19.23
CA ASN A 450 -6.74 13.65 20.57
C ASN A 450 -7.86 12.92 21.30
N ASP A 451 -8.80 12.31 20.57
CA ASP A 451 -9.91 11.56 21.14
C ASP A 451 -9.55 10.09 21.38
N THR A 452 -10.33 9.44 22.23
CA THR A 452 -10.27 7.99 22.45
C THR A 452 -11.47 7.31 21.80
N TYR A 453 -11.23 6.20 21.13
CA TYR A 453 -12.23 5.38 20.47
C TYR A 453 -12.08 3.90 20.85
N THR A 454 -13.16 3.15 20.67
CA THR A 454 -13.17 1.69 20.81
C THR A 454 -13.81 1.04 19.59
N LEU A 455 -13.28 -0.15 19.27
CA LEU A 455 -13.85 -1.05 18.28
C LEU A 455 -13.97 -2.43 18.93
N THR A 456 -15.18 -2.94 19.08
CA THR A 456 -15.42 -4.23 19.76
C THR A 456 -15.91 -5.29 18.78
N PHE A 457 -15.15 -6.38 18.67
CA PHE A 457 -15.52 -7.57 17.91
C PHE A 457 -16.14 -8.62 18.82
N THR A 458 -17.33 -9.11 18.47
CA THR A 458 -18.00 -10.19 19.20
C THR A 458 -17.65 -11.56 18.63
N PRO A 459 -17.73 -12.65 19.42
CA PRO A 459 -17.55 -14.00 18.88
C PRO A 459 -18.60 -14.32 17.79
N PRO A 460 -18.23 -15.06 16.73
CA PRO A 460 -19.19 -15.54 15.75
C PRO A 460 -20.20 -16.50 16.40
N VAL A 461 -21.45 -16.45 15.95
CA VAL A 461 -22.52 -17.38 16.38
C VAL A 461 -22.86 -18.30 15.20
N ASP A 462 -22.68 -19.60 15.38
CA ASP A 462 -22.99 -20.60 14.37
C ASP A 462 -24.46 -20.55 13.95
N GLY A 463 -24.72 -20.46 12.65
CA GLY A 463 -26.08 -20.34 12.10
C GLY A 463 -26.78 -19.02 12.43
N GLY A 464 -26.04 -18.01 12.91
CA GLY A 464 -26.56 -16.67 13.17
C GLY A 464 -27.13 -15.99 11.91
N PRO A 465 -28.02 -15.00 12.09
CA PRO A 465 -28.56 -14.24 10.97
C PRO A 465 -27.48 -13.46 10.23
N VAL A 466 -27.65 -13.30 8.91
CA VAL A 466 -26.85 -12.38 8.09
C VAL A 466 -27.67 -11.12 7.74
N PRO A 467 -27.08 -9.91 7.72
CA PRO A 467 -25.68 -9.62 8.04
C PRO A 467 -25.32 -9.91 9.49
N ALA A 468 -24.17 -10.56 9.71
CA ALA A 468 -23.58 -10.57 11.03
C ALA A 468 -22.95 -9.19 11.28
N ASP A 469 -23.29 -8.59 12.40
CA ASP A 469 -22.89 -7.24 12.77
C ASP A 469 -21.84 -7.30 13.87
N GLY A 470 -20.66 -6.74 13.60
CA GLY A 470 -19.63 -6.54 14.60
C GLY A 470 -18.97 -7.83 15.12
N ILE A 471 -19.12 -8.96 14.43
CA ILE A 471 -18.43 -10.20 14.81
C ILE A 471 -16.96 -10.18 14.38
N LEU A 472 -16.17 -11.09 14.94
CA LEU A 472 -14.81 -11.36 14.47
C LEU A 472 -14.81 -11.64 12.95
N PRO A 473 -13.86 -11.06 12.19
CA PRO A 473 -13.83 -11.19 10.74
C PRO A 473 -13.74 -12.64 10.27
N SER A 474 -14.59 -13.02 9.30
CA SER A 474 -14.66 -14.38 8.79
C SER A 474 -13.54 -14.67 7.79
N MET A 475 -12.64 -15.59 8.16
CA MET A 475 -11.45 -15.97 7.37
C MET A 475 -11.59 -17.39 6.83
N VAL A 476 -10.93 -17.68 5.69
CA VAL A 476 -10.78 -19.07 5.26
C VAL A 476 -10.00 -19.85 6.31
N THR A 477 -10.52 -21.00 6.71
CA THR A 477 -9.88 -21.90 7.68
C THR A 477 -9.31 -23.13 6.99
N GLY A 478 -8.17 -23.60 7.50
CA GLY A 478 -7.55 -24.86 7.09
C GLY A 478 -8.26 -26.07 7.69
N SER A 479 -7.81 -27.26 7.30
CA SER A 479 -8.30 -28.52 7.88
C SER A 479 -7.97 -28.68 9.37
N ASP A 480 -7.01 -27.90 9.87
CA ASP A 480 -6.60 -27.80 11.27
C ASP A 480 -7.44 -26.79 12.09
N GLY A 481 -8.37 -26.08 11.44
CA GLY A 481 -9.22 -25.06 12.04
C GLY A 481 -8.57 -23.67 12.12
N ASN A 482 -7.30 -23.51 11.72
CA ASN A 482 -6.61 -22.23 11.78
C ASN A 482 -6.91 -21.35 10.55
N PRO A 483 -6.94 -20.01 10.69
CA PRO A 483 -7.03 -19.12 9.54
C PRO A 483 -5.86 -19.30 8.56
N GLN A 484 -6.17 -19.50 7.28
CA GLN A 484 -5.21 -19.54 6.18
C GLN A 484 -4.78 -18.15 5.71
N GLY A 485 -5.56 -17.13 6.09
CA GLY A 485 -5.27 -15.72 5.91
C GLY A 485 -5.02 -15.02 7.25
N PHE A 486 -5.25 -13.72 7.28
CA PHE A 486 -5.25 -12.94 8.52
C PHE A 486 -6.03 -11.64 8.35
N TRP A 487 -6.43 -11.05 9.48
CA TRP A 487 -6.95 -9.70 9.53
C TRP A 487 -6.20 -8.83 10.56
N SER A 488 -6.18 -7.53 10.33
CA SER A 488 -5.60 -6.53 11.21
C SER A 488 -6.30 -5.18 11.08
N LEU A 489 -6.45 -4.48 12.20
CA LEU A 489 -6.82 -3.08 12.26
C LEU A 489 -5.55 -2.24 12.37
N HIS A 490 -5.34 -1.36 11.41
CA HIS A 490 -4.27 -0.35 11.41
C HIS A 490 -4.82 1.01 11.82
N VAL A 491 -4.02 1.80 12.52
CA VAL A 491 -4.30 3.22 12.74
C VAL A 491 -3.18 4.04 12.11
N TYR A 492 -3.57 5.00 11.28
CA TYR A 492 -2.66 5.87 10.57
C TYR A 492 -2.90 7.34 10.95
N ALA A 493 -1.84 8.14 10.90
CA ALA A 493 -1.92 9.60 10.89
C ALA A 493 -2.23 10.09 9.47
N THR A 494 -3.04 11.13 9.34
CA THR A 494 -3.43 11.70 8.05
C THR A 494 -3.03 13.16 7.95
N ASP A 495 -2.62 13.59 6.76
CA ASP A 495 -2.48 15.00 6.43
C ASP A 495 -3.78 15.52 5.77
N PRO A 496 -4.49 16.49 6.37
CA PRO A 496 -5.69 17.09 5.78
C PRO A 496 -5.40 17.86 4.46
N SER A 497 -4.16 18.27 4.24
CA SER A 497 -3.68 18.95 3.03
C SER A 497 -3.03 17.98 2.01
N GLN A 498 -2.43 16.89 2.47
CA GLN A 498 -1.77 15.88 1.63
C GLN A 498 -2.46 14.52 1.79
N ALA A 499 -3.73 14.45 1.40
CA ALA A 499 -4.51 13.20 1.40
C ALA A 499 -3.84 12.03 0.66
N ALA A 500 -2.69 12.22 0.01
CA ALA A 500 -1.95 11.23 -0.73
C ALA A 500 -1.39 10.06 0.10
N ALA A 501 -1.40 10.04 1.44
CA ALA A 501 -1.08 8.83 2.21
C ALA A 501 -1.51 8.90 3.69
N PRO A 502 -2.20 7.91 4.24
CA PRO A 502 -2.19 7.71 5.68
C PRO A 502 -0.84 7.05 6.08
N PHE A 503 -0.19 7.57 7.13
CA PHE A 503 1.15 7.19 7.58
C PHE A 503 1.12 6.46 8.92
N ILE A 504 2.04 5.52 9.15
CA ILE A 504 2.17 4.89 10.47
C ILE A 504 2.59 5.94 11.49
N THR A 505 1.81 6.03 12.56
CA THR A 505 1.95 7.07 13.59
C THR A 505 3.29 6.92 14.30
N GLN A 506 3.99 8.03 14.56
CA GLN A 506 5.16 8.00 15.44
C GLN A 506 4.78 7.54 16.85
N ALA A 507 3.56 7.85 17.29
CA ALA A 507 3.02 7.43 18.58
C ALA A 507 2.96 5.90 18.77
N SER A 508 3.00 5.10 17.70
CA SER A 508 2.92 3.62 17.78
C SER A 508 3.98 2.98 18.69
N VAL A 509 5.10 3.65 18.96
CA VAL A 509 6.15 3.22 19.90
C VAL A 509 5.74 3.30 21.37
N LEU A 510 4.68 4.05 21.71
CA LEU A 510 4.23 4.25 23.09
C LEU A 510 3.63 2.98 23.71
N ASN A 511 3.18 2.04 22.89
CA ASN A 511 2.75 0.73 23.37
C ASN A 511 3.93 -0.25 23.36
N THR A 512 4.51 -0.48 24.53
CA THR A 512 5.61 -1.41 24.75
C THR A 512 5.16 -2.83 25.12
N ALA A 513 3.86 -3.15 25.15
CA ALA A 513 3.35 -4.48 25.55
C ALA A 513 3.82 -5.64 24.66
N TYR A 514 4.38 -5.32 23.49
CA TYR A 514 4.90 -6.26 22.50
C TYR A 514 6.43 -6.22 22.36
N SER A 515 7.10 -5.50 23.26
CA SER A 515 8.54 -5.31 23.27
C SER A 515 9.13 -5.86 24.57
N ASP A 516 10.28 -6.52 24.49
CA ASP A 516 10.96 -7.09 25.64
C ASP A 516 12.34 -6.43 25.79
N ALA A 517 12.71 -6.06 27.02
CA ALA A 517 14.06 -5.62 27.38
C ALA A 517 14.80 -6.72 28.12
N ASP A 518 15.13 -7.78 27.40
CA ASP A 518 15.75 -9.01 27.90
C ASP A 518 17.21 -9.19 27.45
N LEU A 519 17.71 -8.32 26.57
CA LEU A 519 19.09 -8.36 26.10
C LEU A 519 20.03 -7.62 27.04
N ALA A 520 21.28 -8.09 27.14
CA ALA A 520 22.25 -7.53 28.07
C ALA A 520 22.84 -6.19 27.59
N VAL A 521 22.92 -5.22 28.49
CA VAL A 521 23.86 -4.10 28.38
C VAL A 521 25.18 -4.54 28.99
N THR A 522 26.26 -4.49 28.22
CA THR A 522 27.57 -5.00 28.63
C THR A 522 28.47 -3.93 29.24
N ALA A 523 28.23 -2.65 28.91
CA ALA A 523 28.95 -1.52 29.49
C ALA A 523 28.09 -0.25 29.45
N VAL A 524 28.35 0.66 30.38
CA VAL A 524 27.85 2.04 30.38
C VAL A 524 29.04 2.99 30.51
N ASP A 525 28.99 4.14 29.86
CA ASP A 525 29.97 5.21 30.00
C ASP A 525 29.23 6.52 30.33
N PRO A 526 29.29 6.98 31.59
CA PRO A 526 28.59 8.19 32.03
C PRO A 526 29.28 9.50 31.59
N VAL A 527 30.51 9.43 31.06
CA VAL A 527 31.20 10.61 30.51
C VAL A 527 30.79 10.84 29.06
N ALA A 528 30.57 9.76 28.32
CA ALA A 528 30.11 9.80 26.94
C ALA A 528 28.58 9.67 26.79
N ASP A 529 27.85 9.41 27.88
CA ASP A 529 26.42 9.06 27.89
C ASP A 529 26.07 7.89 26.96
N THR A 530 26.92 6.86 26.94
CA THR A 530 26.74 5.71 26.04
C THR A 530 26.41 4.43 26.78
N VAL A 531 25.64 3.58 26.11
CA VAL A 531 25.46 2.17 26.45
C VAL A 531 26.13 1.31 25.39
N THR A 532 26.74 0.20 25.81
CA THR A 532 27.22 -0.85 24.91
C THR A 532 26.38 -2.09 25.12
N VAL A 533 25.87 -2.64 24.03
CA VAL A 533 24.87 -3.71 24.06
C VAL A 533 25.25 -4.89 23.19
N THR A 534 24.73 -6.07 23.53
CA THR A 534 24.75 -7.23 22.63
C THR A 534 23.81 -6.98 21.43
N PRO A 535 24.15 -7.45 20.21
CA PRO A 535 23.24 -7.38 19.07
C PRO A 535 21.89 -8.04 19.34
N SER A 536 20.82 -7.50 18.76
CA SER A 536 19.49 -8.10 18.80
C SER A 536 19.23 -8.97 17.56
N ASP A 537 18.36 -9.96 17.71
CA ASP A 537 17.93 -10.82 16.60
C ASP A 537 17.04 -10.08 15.58
N TRP A 538 16.48 -8.93 15.95
CA TRP A 538 15.65 -8.10 15.07
C TRP A 538 16.43 -7.43 13.93
N GLY A 539 17.76 -7.31 14.06
CA GLY A 539 18.64 -6.75 13.04
C GLY A 539 19.54 -5.63 13.56
N PRO A 540 20.35 -5.03 12.67
CA PRO A 540 21.27 -3.98 13.07
C PRO A 540 20.50 -2.75 13.55
N LEU A 541 20.95 -2.15 14.65
CA LEU A 541 20.48 -0.85 15.09
C LEU A 541 20.97 0.23 14.13
N VAL A 542 20.08 1.18 13.86
CA VAL A 542 20.39 2.40 13.13
C VAL A 542 20.00 3.62 13.97
N GLU A 543 20.51 4.79 13.60
CA GLU A 543 20.06 6.05 14.17
C GLU A 543 18.53 6.19 14.10
N GLY A 544 17.91 6.63 15.19
CA GLY A 544 16.45 6.73 15.31
C GLY A 544 15.74 5.40 15.61
N SER A 545 16.46 4.29 15.77
CA SER A 545 15.83 3.03 16.21
C SER A 545 15.24 3.22 17.61
N PRO A 546 13.96 2.88 17.83
CA PRO A 546 13.37 2.96 19.16
C PRO A 546 13.78 1.74 20.00
N VAL A 547 14.18 1.99 21.25
CA VAL A 547 14.66 1.00 22.22
C VAL A 547 14.05 1.27 23.58
N LEU A 548 14.01 0.27 24.46
CA LEU A 548 13.60 0.44 25.85
C LEU A 548 14.56 -0.30 26.79
N PHE A 549 14.51 0.05 28.07
CA PHE A 549 15.38 -0.52 29.10
C PHE A 549 14.56 -1.23 30.18
N GLY A 550 15.14 -2.27 30.75
CA GLY A 550 14.46 -3.13 31.72
C GLY A 550 14.28 -2.50 33.10
N PRO A 551 13.77 -3.27 34.07
CA PRO A 551 13.32 -2.78 35.37
C PRO A 551 14.37 -2.02 36.21
N THR A 552 15.65 -2.24 35.96
CA THR A 552 16.76 -1.60 36.70
C THR A 552 17.20 -0.26 36.11
N ALA A 553 16.61 0.18 34.99
CA ALA A 553 16.98 1.41 34.28
C ALA A 553 17.04 2.67 35.16
N GLY A 554 16.19 2.75 36.19
CA GLY A 554 16.18 3.85 37.16
C GLY A 554 17.51 4.07 37.91
N GLN A 555 18.35 3.03 38.04
CA GLN A 555 19.67 3.14 38.66
C GLN A 555 20.71 3.80 37.75
N TYR A 556 20.41 3.91 36.45
CA TYR A 556 21.26 4.43 35.40
C TYR A 556 20.75 5.78 34.86
N GLY A 557 19.84 6.46 35.59
CA GLY A 557 19.23 7.72 35.15
C GLY A 557 18.14 7.58 34.10
N LEU A 558 17.76 6.35 33.74
CA LEU A 558 16.78 6.02 32.70
C LEU A 558 15.43 5.59 33.30
N GLN A 559 14.36 5.63 32.50
CA GLN A 559 13.04 5.15 32.90
C GLN A 559 12.80 3.73 32.37
N PRO A 560 12.44 2.76 33.22
CA PRO A 560 12.05 1.42 32.77
C PRO A 560 10.87 1.47 31.80
N ASP A 561 10.85 0.54 30.85
CA ASP A 561 9.74 0.29 29.91
C ASP A 561 9.26 1.53 29.12
N THR A 562 10.10 2.56 29.05
CA THR A 562 9.86 3.82 28.36
C THR A 562 10.66 3.83 27.05
N PRO A 563 10.05 4.21 25.91
CA PRO A 563 10.78 4.34 24.65
C PRO A 563 11.85 5.44 24.68
N TYR A 564 13.04 5.07 24.22
CA TYR A 564 14.15 5.94 23.86
C TYR A 564 14.51 5.72 22.38
N TYR A 565 15.30 6.62 21.80
CA TYR A 565 15.77 6.53 20.42
C TYR A 565 17.29 6.56 20.39
N VAL A 566 17.89 5.72 19.54
CA VAL A 566 19.34 5.78 19.28
C VAL A 566 19.69 7.15 18.69
N ALA A 567 20.51 7.94 19.40
CA ALA A 567 20.79 9.35 19.11
C ALA A 567 21.96 9.59 18.14
N GLY A 568 22.36 8.58 17.39
CA GLY A 568 23.41 8.69 16.37
C GLY A 568 23.66 7.35 15.72
N VAL A 569 24.55 7.30 14.74
CA VAL A 569 24.96 6.06 14.09
C VAL A 569 25.65 5.15 15.12
N PRO A 570 25.11 3.95 15.44
CA PRO A 570 25.73 3.05 16.40
C PRO A 570 27.14 2.64 15.95
N THR A 571 28.09 2.64 16.88
CA THR A 571 29.44 2.13 16.62
C THR A 571 29.43 0.61 16.81
N ALA A 572 29.61 -0.14 15.71
CA ALA A 572 29.66 -1.59 15.75
C ALA A 572 31.07 -2.10 16.05
N THR A 573 31.21 -3.01 17.01
CA THR A 573 32.43 -3.81 17.20
C THR A 573 32.26 -5.12 16.45
N THR A 574 33.29 -5.54 15.71
CA THR A 574 33.26 -6.80 14.94
C THR A 574 34.39 -7.74 15.36
N LEU A 575 34.09 -9.03 15.40
CA LEU A 575 35.04 -10.12 15.59
C LEU A 575 34.75 -11.18 14.54
N ASP A 576 35.78 -11.60 13.80
CA ASP A 576 35.67 -12.60 12.72
C ASP A 576 34.57 -12.30 11.68
N GLY A 577 34.31 -11.01 11.43
CA GLY A 577 33.30 -10.54 10.47
C GLY A 577 31.86 -10.49 11.00
N ALA A 578 31.62 -10.92 12.24
CA ALA A 578 30.33 -10.79 12.92
C ALA A 578 30.33 -9.58 13.85
N VAL A 579 29.22 -8.86 13.93
CA VAL A 579 29.05 -7.80 14.94
C VAL A 579 28.87 -8.45 16.30
N THR A 580 29.67 -8.04 17.28
CA THR A 580 29.63 -8.56 18.66
C THR A 580 29.02 -7.58 19.65
N SER A 581 29.01 -6.29 19.33
CA SER A 581 28.36 -5.26 20.15
C SER A 581 28.07 -3.99 19.36
N TYR A 582 27.13 -3.20 19.87
CA TYR A 582 26.86 -1.82 19.44
C TYR A 582 27.05 -0.87 20.62
N THR A 583 27.69 0.28 20.37
CA THR A 583 27.78 1.38 21.34
C THR A 583 27.08 2.62 20.79
N PHE A 584 26.19 3.22 21.57
CA PHE A 584 25.41 4.39 21.18
C PHE A 584 24.91 5.21 22.37
N GLN A 585 24.56 6.47 22.10
CA GLN A 585 23.80 7.33 23.00
C GLN A 585 22.30 7.18 22.73
N VAL A 586 21.47 7.57 23.69
CA VAL A 586 20.01 7.56 23.54
C VAL A 586 19.40 8.94 23.80
N SER A 587 18.25 9.22 23.17
CA SER A 587 17.43 10.41 23.42
C SER A 587 16.00 9.98 23.74
N THR A 588 15.29 10.78 24.54
CA THR A 588 13.85 10.58 24.81
C THR A 588 12.98 11.04 23.65
N ARG A 589 13.55 11.73 22.66
CA ARG A 589 12.82 12.33 21.53
C ARG A 589 13.47 11.98 20.21
N TRP A 590 12.63 11.70 19.23
CA TRP A 590 13.00 11.66 17.83
C TRP A 590 12.20 12.73 17.09
N LEU A 591 12.90 13.71 16.53
CA LEU A 591 12.33 14.84 15.83
C LEU A 591 12.33 14.51 14.34
N GLN A 592 11.22 14.03 13.81
CA GLN A 592 11.06 13.90 12.35
C GLN A 592 11.31 15.26 11.68
N ASP A 593 11.99 15.25 10.53
CA ASP A 593 12.17 16.45 9.71
C ASP A 593 10.88 16.73 8.93
N TRP A 594 10.51 18.00 8.81
CA TRP A 594 9.42 18.45 7.94
C TRP A 594 9.81 19.74 7.20
N ASP A 595 9.17 20.00 6.06
CA ASP A 595 9.38 21.26 5.34
C ASP A 595 8.67 22.41 6.08
N ALA A 596 9.35 23.53 6.31
CA ALA A 596 8.78 24.70 6.98
C ALA A 596 7.57 25.32 6.25
N THR A 597 7.31 24.90 5.00
CA THR A 597 6.13 25.30 4.22
C THR A 597 4.91 24.40 4.45
N GLU A 598 5.05 23.27 5.16
CA GLU A 598 3.94 22.42 5.55
C GLU A 598 3.08 23.08 6.64
N THR A 599 1.78 23.23 6.37
CA THR A 599 0.84 23.85 7.32
C THR A 599 0.42 22.91 8.44
N HIS A 600 0.41 21.60 8.18
CA HIS A 600 0.06 20.55 9.14
C HIS A 600 1.03 19.37 8.97
N PRO A 601 2.28 19.48 9.45
CA PRO A 601 3.25 18.40 9.35
C PRO A 601 2.71 17.10 9.97
N VAL A 602 3.07 15.96 9.37
CA VAL A 602 2.69 14.62 9.87
C VAL A 602 3.93 13.87 10.33
N PRO A 603 4.26 13.88 11.62
CA PRO A 603 5.30 13.02 12.16
C PRO A 603 5.00 11.53 11.93
N ILE A 604 5.93 10.84 11.27
CA ILE A 604 5.81 9.41 10.97
C ILE A 604 6.81 8.59 11.78
N GLN A 605 6.50 7.32 12.01
CA GLN A 605 7.50 6.37 12.46
C GLN A 605 8.47 6.05 11.31
N GLY A 606 9.78 6.22 11.48
CA GLY A 606 10.76 5.84 10.44
C GLY A 606 11.96 6.79 10.31
N PRO A 607 12.77 6.64 9.25
CA PRO A 607 13.94 7.49 9.03
C PRO A 607 13.55 8.90 8.58
N GLY A 608 14.49 9.85 8.64
CA GLY A 608 14.27 11.23 8.18
C GLY A 608 14.01 12.21 9.32
N GLY A 609 14.74 12.07 10.42
CA GLY A 609 14.69 12.96 11.57
C GLY A 609 16.03 13.03 12.27
N HIS A 610 16.04 13.65 13.44
CA HIS A 610 17.20 13.81 14.30
C HIS A 610 16.81 13.61 15.77
N PRO A 611 17.74 13.18 16.64
CA PRO A 611 17.42 13.05 18.06
C PRO A 611 17.22 14.41 18.72
N GLY A 612 16.48 14.42 19.83
CA GLY A 612 16.54 15.53 20.79
C GLY A 612 17.80 15.49 21.63
N ASP A 613 17.76 16.09 22.81
CA ASP A 613 18.87 16.04 23.77
C ASP A 613 19.22 14.59 24.15
N VAL A 614 20.51 14.32 24.29
CA VAL A 614 21.01 13.03 24.77
C VAL A 614 20.59 12.86 26.23
N ALA A 615 20.04 11.70 26.57
CA ALA A 615 19.74 11.33 27.94
C ALA A 615 21.04 10.99 28.68
N ALA A 616 21.23 11.62 29.85
CA ALA A 616 22.36 11.31 30.71
C ALA A 616 22.31 9.85 31.18
N ILE A 617 23.47 9.18 31.19
CA ILE A 617 23.61 7.83 31.71
C ILE A 617 24.39 7.88 33.02
N ASP A 618 23.79 7.40 34.11
CA ASP A 618 24.51 7.22 35.37
C ASP A 618 25.22 5.86 35.42
N ASP A 619 26.31 5.78 36.18
CA ASP A 619 26.95 4.51 36.54
C ASP A 619 26.81 4.30 38.06
N PRO A 620 25.94 3.38 38.53
CA PRO A 620 25.80 3.09 39.96
C PRO A 620 27.04 2.37 40.55
N GLY A 621 28.02 2.00 39.71
CA GLY A 621 29.22 1.27 40.07
C GLY A 621 28.97 -0.24 40.20
N GLY A 622 30.03 -1.03 40.01
CA GLY A 622 29.97 -2.49 40.09
C GLY A 622 29.73 -3.16 38.73
N ALA A 623 29.13 -4.35 38.72
CA ALA A 623 28.78 -5.04 37.48
C ALA A 623 27.56 -4.38 36.84
N VAL A 624 27.52 -4.29 35.51
CA VAL A 624 26.36 -3.74 34.81
C VAL A 624 25.16 -4.67 34.97
N HIS A 625 24.11 -4.14 35.59
CA HIS A 625 22.83 -4.79 35.81
C HIS A 625 21.75 -4.01 35.07
N LEU A 626 21.86 -3.93 33.74
CA LEU A 626 20.90 -3.27 32.88
C LEU A 626 20.59 -4.17 31.69
N THR A 627 19.31 -4.24 31.32
CA THR A 627 18.85 -4.90 30.11
C THR A 627 18.19 -3.90 29.18
N TRP A 628 18.14 -4.24 27.90
CA TRP A 628 17.57 -3.41 26.85
C TRP A 628 16.86 -4.28 25.82
N GLY A 629 16.10 -3.66 24.93
CA GLY A 629 15.63 -4.30 23.71
C GLY A 629 15.00 -3.33 22.72
N PRO A 630 14.84 -3.73 21.44
CA PRO A 630 14.16 -2.92 20.44
C PRO A 630 12.67 -2.78 20.76
N VAL A 631 12.12 -1.57 20.58
CA VAL A 631 10.67 -1.36 20.61
C VAL A 631 10.06 -1.90 19.32
N GLN A 632 8.97 -2.66 19.47
CA GLN A 632 8.10 -3.12 18.39
C GLN A 632 6.93 -2.14 18.23
N PRO A 633 6.92 -1.27 17.22
CA PRO A 633 5.89 -0.24 17.10
C PRO A 633 4.51 -0.86 16.86
N VAL A 634 3.56 -0.60 17.76
CA VAL A 634 2.20 -1.15 17.71
C VAL A 634 1.31 -0.20 16.91
N SER A 635 1.36 -0.35 15.60
CA SER A 635 0.52 0.39 14.65
C SER A 635 -0.63 -0.44 14.08
N GLN A 636 -0.66 -1.74 14.43
CA GLN A 636 -1.69 -2.68 14.04
C GLN A 636 -1.97 -3.65 15.18
N LEU A 637 -3.22 -4.11 15.27
CA LEU A 637 -3.60 -5.25 16.09
C LEU A 637 -4.59 -6.12 15.32
N GLY A 638 -4.55 -7.44 15.52
CA GLY A 638 -5.60 -8.30 15.00
C GLY A 638 -5.42 -9.79 15.24
N SER A 639 -5.82 -10.57 14.23
CA SER A 639 -5.89 -12.04 14.32
C SER A 639 -4.60 -12.72 14.78
N GLN A 640 -3.42 -12.16 14.47
CA GLN A 640 -2.14 -12.72 14.88
C GLN A 640 -1.92 -12.59 16.39
N GLN A 641 -2.20 -11.41 16.96
CA GLN A 641 -2.15 -11.18 18.40
C GLN A 641 -3.26 -11.94 19.13
N LEU A 642 -4.43 -12.10 18.51
CA LEU A 642 -5.52 -12.89 19.06
C LEU A 642 -5.18 -14.38 19.13
N THR A 643 -4.68 -14.96 18.04
CA THR A 643 -4.35 -16.40 17.95
C THR A 643 -3.18 -16.77 18.85
N SER A 644 -2.22 -15.85 19.05
CA SER A 644 -1.12 -16.03 20.00
C SER A 644 -1.52 -15.82 21.47
N GLY A 645 -2.76 -15.42 21.75
CA GLY A 645 -3.25 -15.15 23.10
C GLY A 645 -2.73 -13.85 23.72
N ARG A 646 -2.06 -12.99 22.93
CA ARG A 646 -1.56 -11.69 23.40
C ARG A 646 -2.64 -10.61 23.38
N LEU A 647 -3.60 -10.67 22.46
CA LEU A 647 -4.75 -9.78 22.46
C LEU A 647 -5.76 -10.25 23.49
N ALA A 648 -6.01 -9.43 24.52
CA ALA A 648 -6.87 -9.80 25.63
C ALA A 648 -8.34 -9.88 25.19
N THR A 649 -9.03 -10.94 25.63
CA THR A 649 -10.47 -11.13 25.44
C THR A 649 -11.23 -10.68 26.68
N ASN A 650 -12.40 -10.08 26.47
CA ASN A 650 -13.38 -9.81 27.51
C ASN A 650 -13.97 -11.13 28.06
N PRO A 651 -14.62 -11.11 29.24
CA PRO A 651 -15.21 -12.32 29.84
C PRO A 651 -16.26 -13.04 28.96
N ASP A 652 -16.90 -12.32 28.04
CA ASP A 652 -17.87 -12.86 27.07
C ASP A 652 -17.21 -13.37 25.77
N GLY A 653 -15.88 -13.35 25.70
CA GLY A 653 -15.09 -13.74 24.53
C GLY A 653 -14.95 -12.66 23.47
N SER A 654 -15.59 -11.48 23.63
CA SER A 654 -15.38 -10.35 22.72
C SER A 654 -13.99 -9.77 22.86
N VAL A 655 -13.56 -9.01 21.86
CA VAL A 655 -12.27 -8.33 21.83
C VAL A 655 -12.50 -6.85 21.56
N THR A 656 -12.10 -6.01 22.51
CA THR A 656 -12.14 -4.55 22.36
C THR A 656 -10.74 -4.04 22.03
N ILE A 657 -10.59 -3.34 20.91
CA ILE A 657 -9.40 -2.58 20.57
C ILE A 657 -9.64 -1.11 20.91
N TRP A 658 -8.70 -0.52 21.63
CA TRP A 658 -8.70 0.88 22.04
C TRP A 658 -7.80 1.68 21.13
N ILE A 659 -8.28 2.82 20.63
CA ILE A 659 -7.53 3.73 19.77
C ILE A 659 -7.50 5.08 20.50
N GLY A 660 -6.34 5.56 20.93
CA GLY A 660 -6.30 6.81 21.69
C GLY A 660 -4.90 7.25 22.10
N PRO A 661 -4.77 8.49 22.60
CA PRO A 661 -3.46 9.14 22.78
C PRO A 661 -2.70 8.62 24.00
N THR A 662 -3.42 8.09 24.98
CA THR A 662 -2.89 7.45 26.18
C THR A 662 -3.63 6.15 26.42
N LEU A 663 -3.01 5.20 27.12
CA LEU A 663 -3.68 3.97 27.54
C LEU A 663 -4.90 4.31 28.40
N PRO A 664 -6.14 3.97 27.99
CA PRO A 664 -7.32 4.27 28.78
C PRO A 664 -7.37 3.47 30.09
N ASP A 665 -7.98 4.03 31.13
CA ASP A 665 -8.11 3.37 32.43
C ASP A 665 -8.84 2.01 32.29
N GLY A 666 -8.19 0.94 32.79
CA GLY A 666 -8.72 -0.42 32.73
C GLY A 666 -8.59 -1.12 31.37
N ALA A 667 -8.10 -0.44 30.33
CA ALA A 667 -7.79 -1.06 29.05
C ALA A 667 -6.50 -1.92 29.15
N PRO A 668 -6.48 -3.15 28.62
CA PRO A 668 -5.25 -3.91 28.49
C PRO A 668 -4.28 -3.20 27.54
N MET A 669 -3.02 -3.03 27.94
CA MET A 669 -1.99 -2.42 27.09
C MET A 669 -1.82 -3.17 25.77
N THR A 670 -2.02 -4.49 25.78
CA THR A 670 -2.01 -5.35 24.58
C THR A 670 -3.10 -5.03 23.56
N ASN A 671 -4.16 -4.30 23.96
CA ASN A 671 -5.33 -3.98 23.13
C ASN A 671 -5.35 -2.52 22.67
N TRP A 672 -4.27 -1.77 22.90
CA TRP A 672 -4.22 -0.34 22.65
C TRP A 672 -3.40 0.00 21.40
N LEU A 673 -3.97 0.82 20.51
CA LEU A 673 -3.33 1.44 19.37
C LEU A 673 -3.10 2.93 19.68
N PRO A 674 -1.85 3.35 19.95
CA PRO A 674 -1.55 4.75 20.24
C PRO A 674 -1.80 5.67 19.04
N THR A 675 -2.39 6.84 19.31
CA THR A 675 -2.65 7.88 18.30
C THR A 675 -1.72 9.09 18.48
N PRO A 676 -1.43 9.83 17.39
CA PRO A 676 -0.88 11.17 17.52
C PRO A 676 -1.88 12.06 18.27
N SER A 677 -1.39 13.00 19.06
CA SER A 677 -2.23 14.02 19.71
C SER A 677 -1.47 15.31 19.85
N THR A 678 -2.19 16.39 20.10
CA THR A 678 -1.59 17.70 20.40
C THR A 678 -0.65 17.58 21.60
N ALA A 679 -1.08 16.90 22.67
CA ALA A 679 -0.26 16.70 23.86
C ALA A 679 1.01 15.87 23.57
N TYR A 680 0.88 14.79 22.79
CA TYR A 680 2.04 13.99 22.36
C TYR A 680 3.00 14.83 21.51
N HIS A 681 2.50 15.56 20.51
CA HIS A 681 3.34 16.40 19.66
C HIS A 681 4.00 17.53 20.43
N GLU A 682 3.32 18.18 21.37
CA GLU A 682 3.93 19.19 22.23
C GLU A 682 5.02 18.60 23.13
N SER A 683 4.84 17.36 23.59
CA SER A 683 5.86 16.68 24.40
C SER A 683 7.15 16.38 23.62
N VAL A 684 7.06 16.21 22.30
CA VAL A 684 8.19 15.91 21.40
C VAL A 684 8.78 17.19 20.79
N TYR A 685 7.94 18.07 20.27
CA TYR A 685 8.31 19.22 19.43
C TYR A 685 8.12 20.59 20.11
N GLY A 686 7.68 20.62 21.37
CA GLY A 686 7.35 21.87 22.07
C GLY A 686 6.20 22.61 21.39
N ALA A 687 6.26 23.94 21.36
CA ALA A 687 5.18 24.78 20.80
C ALA A 687 4.89 24.53 19.30
N ALA A 688 5.85 23.96 18.54
CA ALA A 688 5.61 23.59 17.15
C ALA A 688 4.60 22.42 17.03
N GLY A 689 4.50 21.58 18.07
CA GLY A 689 3.63 20.41 18.10
C GLY A 689 2.14 20.76 17.95
N THR A 690 1.71 21.93 18.41
CA THR A 690 0.31 22.39 18.29
C THR A 690 -0.14 22.60 16.83
N SER A 691 0.79 22.73 15.88
CA SER A 691 0.50 22.89 14.45
C SER A 691 0.44 21.58 13.66
N MET A 692 0.91 20.48 14.26
CA MET A 692 1.05 19.18 13.60
C MET A 692 -0.30 18.46 13.50
N ALA A 693 -0.47 17.63 12.46
CA ALA A 693 -1.74 16.97 12.20
C ALA A 693 -2.05 15.88 13.23
N THR A 694 -3.24 15.94 13.83
CA THR A 694 -3.78 14.92 14.73
C THR A 694 -4.80 14.01 14.08
N GLY A 695 -5.19 14.28 12.82
CA GLY A 695 -6.15 13.46 12.10
C GLY A 695 -5.69 12.01 11.99
N ILE A 696 -6.61 11.07 12.22
CA ILE A 696 -6.34 9.64 12.12
C ILE A 696 -7.25 8.95 11.12
N ARG A 697 -6.81 7.79 10.60
CA ARG A 697 -7.61 6.91 9.76
C ARG A 697 -7.42 5.45 10.17
N PRO A 698 -8.42 4.85 10.85
CA PRO A 698 -8.49 3.41 11.02
C PRO A 698 -8.70 2.70 9.68
N MET A 699 -7.96 1.61 9.45
CA MET A 699 -8.11 0.77 8.28
C MET A 699 -8.12 -0.69 8.67
N MET A 700 -9.18 -1.38 8.31
CA MET A 700 -9.26 -2.83 8.41
C MET A 700 -8.68 -3.49 7.17
N ARG A 701 -7.81 -4.47 7.36
CA ARG A 701 -7.24 -5.30 6.30
C ARG A 701 -7.61 -6.75 6.54
N MET A 702 -8.14 -7.41 5.51
CA MET A 702 -8.46 -8.83 5.54
C MET A 702 -7.80 -9.52 4.36
N TYR A 703 -6.79 -10.34 4.62
CA TYR A 703 -6.09 -11.13 3.62
C TYR A 703 -6.66 -12.54 3.58
N TYR A 704 -7.06 -12.98 2.40
CA TYR A 704 -7.78 -14.25 2.16
C TYR A 704 -9.05 -14.41 3.01
N PRO A 705 -10.02 -13.48 2.88
CA PRO A 705 -11.29 -13.58 3.58
C PRO A 705 -12.11 -14.78 3.09
N SER A 706 -13.07 -15.22 3.91
CA SER A 706 -14.02 -16.26 3.51
C SER A 706 -14.74 -15.90 2.19
N PRO A 707 -14.93 -16.85 1.25
CA PRO A 707 -15.74 -16.62 0.06
C PRO A 707 -17.14 -16.08 0.39
N GLY A 708 -17.67 -15.22 -0.48
CA GLY A 708 -19.03 -14.69 -0.32
C GLY A 708 -20.09 -15.79 -0.34
N SER A 709 -21.09 -15.68 0.54
CA SER A 709 -22.24 -16.60 0.65
C SER A 709 -23.49 -15.83 1.06
N ASP A 710 -24.67 -16.31 0.66
CA ASP A 710 -25.96 -15.73 1.05
C ASP A 710 -26.37 -16.13 2.48
N THR A 711 -25.70 -17.11 3.09
CA THR A 711 -26.10 -17.72 4.38
C THR A 711 -24.99 -17.68 5.43
N GLN A 712 -23.79 -17.25 5.05
CA GLN A 712 -22.65 -17.12 5.96
C GLN A 712 -22.07 -15.72 5.87
N PRO A 713 -21.60 -15.15 7.00
CA PRO A 713 -20.96 -13.85 6.99
C PRO A 713 -19.70 -13.84 6.11
N SER A 714 -19.62 -12.86 5.22
CA SER A 714 -18.41 -12.60 4.44
C SER A 714 -18.33 -11.12 4.10
N ILE A 715 -17.11 -10.59 4.15
CA ILE A 715 -16.79 -9.25 3.63
C ILE A 715 -16.89 -9.21 2.10
N LEU A 716 -16.87 -10.37 1.42
CA LEU A 716 -16.99 -10.46 -0.04
C LEU A 716 -18.46 -10.57 -0.46
N PRO A 717 -18.84 -9.94 -1.58
CA PRO A 717 -20.19 -10.07 -2.11
C PRO A 717 -20.51 -11.52 -2.51
N PRO A 718 -21.77 -11.98 -2.34
CA PRO A 718 -22.18 -13.30 -2.80
C PRO A 718 -22.06 -13.48 -4.33
N PRO A 719 -21.68 -14.67 -4.84
CA PRO A 719 -21.48 -14.91 -6.27
C PRO A 719 -22.72 -14.67 -7.16
N ALA A 720 -23.93 -14.79 -6.61
CA ALA A 720 -25.19 -14.61 -7.34
C ALA A 720 -25.62 -13.14 -7.47
N GLY A 721 -24.86 -12.18 -6.92
CA GLY A 721 -25.24 -10.77 -6.91
C GLY A 721 -26.39 -10.43 -5.97
N GLY A 722 -26.55 -11.21 -4.88
CA GLY A 722 -27.41 -10.81 -3.77
C GLY A 722 -27.01 -9.42 -3.25
N SER A 723 -27.98 -8.56 -2.97
CA SER A 723 -27.75 -7.13 -2.69
C SER A 723 -27.32 -6.82 -1.25
N THR A 724 -26.85 -7.81 -0.49
CA THR A 724 -26.66 -7.67 0.97
C THR A 724 -25.20 -7.89 1.33
N ALA A 725 -24.59 -6.91 2.01
CA ALA A 725 -23.45 -7.21 2.88
C ALA A 725 -23.91 -8.29 3.86
N THR A 726 -23.23 -9.43 3.92
CA THR A 726 -23.53 -10.50 4.88
C THR A 726 -22.66 -10.41 6.13
N TYR A 727 -21.72 -9.48 6.13
CA TYR A 727 -20.87 -9.10 7.25
C TYR A 727 -20.75 -7.58 7.30
N VAL A 728 -20.85 -7.03 8.50
CA VAL A 728 -20.66 -5.60 8.78
C VAL A 728 -19.60 -5.48 9.86
N LEU A 729 -18.54 -4.70 9.59
CA LEU A 729 -17.52 -4.36 10.57
C LEU A 729 -18.14 -3.58 11.74
N PRO A 730 -17.71 -3.80 12.98
CA PRO A 730 -18.30 -3.13 14.15
C PRO A 730 -18.25 -1.60 14.03
N PRO A 731 -19.19 -0.88 14.66
CA PRO A 731 -19.14 0.57 14.73
C PRO A 731 -17.97 1.01 15.61
N LEU A 732 -17.31 2.10 15.20
CA LEU A 732 -16.35 2.80 16.05
C LEU A 732 -17.12 3.65 17.06
N ALA A 733 -16.82 3.51 18.35
CA ALA A 733 -17.45 4.30 19.41
C ALA A 733 -16.43 5.25 20.05
N LYS A 734 -16.75 6.55 20.10
CA LYS A 734 -15.95 7.55 20.84
C LYS A 734 -16.18 7.39 22.35
N VAL A 735 -15.10 7.43 23.14
CA VAL A 735 -15.11 7.31 24.60
C VAL A 735 -14.90 8.70 25.19
N GLY A 736 -15.87 9.18 25.96
CA GLY A 736 -15.83 10.51 26.58
C GLY A 736 -17.22 11.05 26.84
#